data_AF-A0A0N4W6V4-F1
#
_entry.id   AF-A0A0N4W6V4-F1
#
_cell.length_a   1.000
_cell.length_b   1.000
_cell.length_c   1.000
_cell.angle_alpha   90.00
_cell.angle_beta   90.00
_cell.angle_gamma   90.00
#
_symmetry.space_group_name_H-M   'P 1'
#
loop_
_entity.id
_entity.type
_entity.pdbx_description
1 polymer ?
#
loop_
_entity_poly.entity_id
_entity_poly.type
_entity_poly.pdbx_seq_one_letter_code
_entity_poly.pdbx_strand_id
1 'polypeptide(L)'
;MRRLLFLLYCATAASVSRKQDLQPDVIKYTIQMIGYSPEINDDYVAVSRPAIEGYIVGFEPLANADRIHHILLFGCTEPAHTNGFWKGGETCAPGATHILYAWAKNAPSLNLPRNVGFSVGHENDGIRYLVLQVHYAQPFAGDVRDYSGVTLHITQKKPQNFAAVLLFASGEPIPPGKSQVQINMSCEYGGNTELHPFAFRTHTHAMGRVVSAYYKHEGVWTKIGARNPQWPQLFEMIPTNPVIKKGDLMAATCRFDSHDKKVPVQMGSMGVNEMCNFYMMFYWDASEENPFPWGAMCGFQERSDEVRAGYPKEGTQLLPSRPDLEHHAAQSKYPFGIIEMGAFTNIDGVKLGQVAGLTFYNGNLVIFHRAGRVWNQNTFDQYNVLLDKTPINDDVILIVAFNGNKTRLVKKLGRNKYVIDYVVALFRIVCQQFASRFYLPHGIYMDKDGFLYTTDVGSHMVAKWKIDGNDLQLVWQSGQKLLPDSDKTHFCKPAGVVKTDEGVFVADGYCNNRIVQLNSETGNRENEFGLPGNGPAQFNLPHDIVSMPTGGHLLVADRENGRVQELSTHGDFIIEWASGLFSNIYSTDAQDDYIYLLPGRASRESEAIRAFVGRAGTGLIEYSFAPTSRPFGQPHVIRVSPDGRDIFIGDIANGKSTLWMFRVRQHAVMVPS
;
A
#
# COMPACT_ATOMS: atom_id res chain seq x y z
N MET A 1 31.15 43.46 35.72
CA MET A 1 32.15 43.37 34.64
C MET A 1 31.91 42.08 33.86
N ARG A 2 31.90 42.18 32.52
CA ARG A 2 31.93 41.11 31.50
C ARG A 2 30.69 40.21 31.36
N ARG A 3 29.78 40.69 30.51
CA ARG A 3 28.97 39.89 29.57
C ARG A 3 29.90 39.00 28.73
N LEU A 4 29.62 37.70 28.64
CA LEU A 4 30.17 36.84 27.60
C LEU A 4 29.01 36.33 26.75
N LEU A 5 28.99 36.76 25.48
CA LEU A 5 28.12 36.25 24.43
C LEU A 5 28.43 34.76 24.21
N PHE A 6 27.44 33.89 24.37
CA PHE A 6 27.42 32.59 23.70
C PHE A 6 26.57 32.73 22.44
N LEU A 7 27.22 33.11 21.34
CA LEU A 7 26.73 32.87 19.99
C LEU A 7 26.89 31.38 19.71
N LEU A 8 25.83 30.59 19.94
CA LEU A 8 25.76 29.26 19.34
C LEU A 8 25.44 29.42 17.85
N TYR A 9 26.41 29.05 17.03
CA TYR A 9 26.25 28.78 15.61
C TYR A 9 25.18 27.70 15.45
N CYS A 10 23.96 28.12 15.14
CA CYS A 10 22.93 27.24 14.60
C CYS A 10 23.29 27.00 13.12
N ALA A 11 24.24 26.10 12.87
CA ALA A 11 24.50 25.59 11.54
C ALA A 11 23.30 24.71 11.18
N THR A 12 22.34 25.31 10.49
CA THR A 12 21.30 24.59 9.77
C THR A 12 21.98 23.58 8.86
N ALA A 13 21.92 22.31 9.23
CA ALA A 13 22.06 21.22 8.28
C ALA A 13 20.82 21.24 7.39
N ALA A 14 20.76 22.24 6.50
CA ALA A 14 19.98 22.13 5.30
C ALA A 14 20.62 20.98 4.53
N SER A 15 20.05 19.78 4.66
CA SER A 15 20.23 18.75 3.66
C SER A 15 19.75 19.38 2.36
N VAL A 16 20.70 19.90 1.59
CA VAL A 16 20.50 20.19 0.18
C VAL A 16 20.17 18.84 -0.42
N SER A 17 18.87 18.53 -0.47
CA SER A 17 18.35 17.57 -1.42
C SER A 17 18.86 18.05 -2.76
N ARG A 18 19.93 17.40 -3.25
CA ARG A 18 20.23 17.44 -4.67
C ARG A 18 18.94 16.94 -5.30
N LYS A 19 18.15 17.87 -5.85
CA LYS A 19 17.17 17.55 -6.88
C LYS A 19 17.95 16.75 -7.91
N GLN A 20 17.80 15.43 -7.85
CA GLN A 20 18.16 14.56 -8.93
C GLN A 20 17.17 14.98 -10.01
N ASP A 21 17.61 15.82 -10.94
CA ASP A 21 16.80 16.18 -12.11
C ASP A 21 16.29 14.88 -12.71
N LEU A 22 14.99 14.65 -12.58
CA LEU A 22 14.27 13.56 -13.19
C LEU A 22 14.57 13.64 -14.69
N GLN A 23 15.10 12.56 -15.27
CA GLN A 23 15.25 12.49 -16.72
C GLN A 23 13.87 12.76 -17.34
N PRO A 24 13.71 13.77 -18.22
CA PRO A 24 12.40 14.25 -18.65
C PRO A 24 11.59 13.28 -19.55
N ASP A 25 12.02 12.02 -19.71
CA ASP A 25 11.42 11.02 -20.61
C ASP A 25 11.33 9.61 -19.97
N VAL A 26 10.96 9.53 -18.69
CA VAL A 26 10.83 8.26 -17.96
C VAL A 26 9.35 7.90 -17.77
N ILE A 27 8.95 6.75 -18.30
CA ILE A 27 7.62 6.15 -18.16
C ILE A 27 7.66 5.10 -17.04
N LYS A 28 6.62 5.05 -16.21
CA LYS A 28 6.46 4.01 -15.19
C LYS A 28 5.66 2.82 -15.76
N TYR A 29 6.21 1.62 -15.66
CA TYR A 29 5.53 0.37 -16.04
C TYR A 29 5.52 -0.60 -14.86
N THR A 30 4.33 -0.98 -14.38
CA THR A 30 4.20 -1.84 -13.20
C THR A 30 3.82 -3.26 -13.59
N ILE A 31 4.57 -4.23 -13.06
CA ILE A 31 4.20 -5.66 -13.04
C ILE A 31 3.80 -6.05 -11.62
N GLN A 32 2.60 -6.64 -11.46
CA GLN A 32 2.01 -7.00 -10.16
C GLN A 32 1.51 -8.44 -10.17
N MET A 33 1.41 -9.03 -8.98
CA MET A 33 0.59 -10.22 -8.75
C MET A 33 -0.88 -9.97 -9.10
N ILE A 34 -1.59 -11.04 -9.44
CA ILE A 34 -2.96 -10.99 -9.97
C ILE A 34 -4.04 -11.18 -8.88
N GLY A 35 -3.72 -10.92 -7.61
CA GLY A 35 -4.61 -11.18 -6.48
C GLY A 35 -4.44 -12.59 -5.91
N TYR A 36 -3.20 -12.99 -5.62
CA TYR A 36 -2.89 -14.32 -5.09
C TYR A 36 -3.01 -14.38 -3.57
N SER A 37 -3.37 -15.55 -3.02
CA SER A 37 -3.34 -15.80 -1.58
C SER A 37 -2.51 -17.07 -1.34
N PRO A 38 -1.39 -16.99 -0.59
CA PRO A 38 -0.58 -18.16 -0.29
C PRO A 38 -1.33 -19.08 0.68
N GLU A 39 -1.35 -20.37 0.36
CA GLU A 39 -2.08 -21.40 1.12
C GLU A 39 -1.14 -22.32 1.91
N ILE A 40 0.15 -22.32 1.56
CA ILE A 40 1.20 -23.15 2.16
C ILE A 40 2.38 -22.29 2.62
N ASN A 41 3.25 -22.86 3.45
CA ASN A 41 4.53 -22.25 3.76
C ASN A 41 5.47 -22.38 2.56
N ASP A 42 6.39 -21.42 2.43
CA ASP A 42 7.35 -21.34 1.33
C ASP A 42 6.70 -21.46 -0.07
N ASP A 43 5.63 -20.70 -0.29
CA ASP A 43 4.86 -20.72 -1.54
C ASP A 43 5.51 -19.80 -2.59
N TYR A 44 5.82 -20.37 -3.74
CA TYR A 44 6.41 -19.67 -4.88
C TYR A 44 5.40 -19.55 -6.00
N VAL A 45 5.24 -18.33 -6.51
CA VAL A 45 4.40 -18.06 -7.67
C VAL A 45 5.09 -17.09 -8.60
N ALA A 46 4.70 -17.11 -9.85
CA ALA A 46 5.21 -16.16 -10.83
C ALA A 46 4.10 -15.63 -11.75
N VAL A 47 4.29 -14.39 -12.20
CA VAL A 47 3.50 -13.73 -13.23
C VAL A 47 4.44 -13.31 -14.36
N SER A 48 4.04 -13.57 -15.59
CA SER A 48 4.74 -13.07 -16.78
C SER A 48 3.96 -12.01 -17.52
N ARG A 49 4.67 -11.05 -18.10
CA ARG A 49 4.15 -10.03 -19.02
C ARG A 49 5.13 -9.81 -20.17
N PRO A 50 4.64 -9.49 -21.38
CA PRO A 50 5.50 -9.00 -22.44
C PRO A 50 6.28 -7.77 -21.95
N ALA A 51 7.57 -7.70 -22.26
CA ALA A 51 8.38 -6.52 -22.00
C ALA A 51 7.94 -5.39 -22.95
N ILE A 52 7.84 -4.16 -22.44
CA ILE A 52 7.69 -2.98 -23.28
C ILE A 52 9.07 -2.62 -23.82
N GLU A 53 9.15 -2.30 -25.11
CA GLU A 53 10.38 -1.80 -25.74
C GLU A 53 10.91 -0.56 -25.01
N GLY A 54 12.19 -0.60 -24.61
CA GLY A 54 12.87 0.53 -23.99
C GLY A 54 14.03 0.10 -23.09
N TYR A 55 14.45 1.03 -22.22
CA TYR A 55 15.60 0.85 -21.34
C TYR A 55 15.21 1.06 -19.88
N ILE A 56 15.34 0.03 -19.04
CA ILE A 56 15.04 0.13 -17.61
C ILE A 56 16.18 0.87 -16.92
N VAL A 57 15.87 1.99 -16.26
CA VAL A 57 16.80 2.89 -15.54
C VAL A 57 16.55 2.94 -14.04
N GLY A 58 15.51 2.26 -13.55
CA GLY A 58 15.20 2.19 -12.12
C GLY A 58 14.10 1.19 -11.79
N PHE A 59 14.05 0.82 -10.51
CA PHE A 59 13.11 -0.14 -9.93
C PHE A 59 12.51 0.42 -8.65
N GLU A 60 11.19 0.37 -8.56
CA GLU A 60 10.41 0.86 -7.41
C GLU A 60 9.52 -0.28 -6.91
N PRO A 61 9.82 -0.88 -5.74
CA PRO A 61 9.08 -2.02 -5.23
C PRO A 61 7.71 -1.59 -4.65
N LEU A 62 6.65 -2.29 -5.04
CA LEU A 62 5.34 -2.22 -4.41
C LEU A 62 5.15 -3.47 -3.55
N ALA A 63 5.80 -3.50 -2.39
CA ALA A 63 5.79 -4.65 -1.50
C ALA A 63 5.99 -4.25 -0.03
N ASN A 64 5.63 -5.15 0.88
CA ASN A 64 5.87 -5.04 2.32
C ASN A 64 6.36 -6.39 2.85
N ALA A 65 7.42 -6.37 3.66
CA ALA A 65 8.07 -7.56 4.20
C ALA A 65 7.17 -8.41 5.13
N ASP A 66 6.11 -7.82 5.68
CA ASP A 66 5.11 -8.57 6.46
C ASP A 66 4.32 -9.54 5.59
N ARG A 67 4.14 -9.23 4.30
CA ARG A 67 3.43 -10.08 3.33
C ARG A 67 4.37 -10.97 2.54
N ILE A 68 5.50 -10.42 2.09
CA ILE A 68 6.36 -11.04 1.08
C ILE A 68 7.76 -11.24 1.62
N HIS A 69 8.26 -12.46 1.50
CA HIS A 69 9.63 -12.79 1.88
C HIS A 69 10.61 -12.10 0.92
N HIS A 70 10.45 -12.31 -0.39
CA HIS A 70 11.25 -11.66 -1.42
C HIS A 70 10.54 -11.68 -2.78
N ILE A 71 10.98 -10.79 -3.66
CA ILE A 71 10.56 -10.68 -5.05
C ILE A 71 11.81 -10.79 -5.94
N LEU A 72 11.74 -11.55 -7.01
CA LEU A 72 12.74 -11.59 -8.07
C LEU A 72 12.10 -11.22 -9.40
N LEU A 73 12.80 -10.41 -10.19
CA LEU A 73 12.38 -10.05 -11.53
C LEU A 73 13.39 -10.59 -12.54
N PHE A 74 12.89 -11.38 -13.48
CA PHE A 74 13.66 -11.95 -14.56
C PHE A 74 13.21 -11.38 -15.92
N GLY A 75 14.14 -11.38 -16.86
CA GLY A 75 13.91 -11.13 -18.27
C GLY A 75 14.29 -12.35 -19.09
N CYS A 76 13.45 -12.73 -20.06
CA CYS A 76 13.75 -13.84 -20.95
C CYS A 76 13.02 -13.76 -22.29
N THR A 77 13.40 -14.64 -23.20
CA THR A 77 12.83 -14.75 -24.54
C THR A 77 11.43 -15.35 -24.52
N GLU A 78 11.20 -16.34 -23.63
CA GLU A 78 9.91 -17.00 -23.38
C GLU A 78 9.77 -17.38 -21.88
N PRO A 79 8.60 -17.18 -21.27
CA PRO A 79 8.35 -17.58 -19.88
C PRO A 79 8.24 -19.11 -19.75
N ALA A 80 8.43 -19.64 -18.54
CA ALA A 80 8.30 -21.08 -18.29
C ALA A 80 6.91 -21.63 -18.66
N HIS A 81 5.87 -20.80 -18.49
CA HIS A 81 4.49 -21.13 -18.83
C HIS A 81 3.82 -19.99 -19.60
N THR A 82 2.93 -20.35 -20.53
CA THR A 82 2.19 -19.41 -21.39
C THR A 82 0.96 -18.79 -20.72
N ASN A 83 0.48 -19.37 -19.60
CA ASN A 83 -0.75 -18.95 -18.91
C ASN A 83 -0.63 -17.59 -18.18
N GLY A 84 0.53 -16.91 -18.24
CA GLY A 84 0.76 -15.60 -17.63
C GLY A 84 0.87 -15.61 -16.10
N PHE A 85 0.42 -16.68 -15.44
CA PHE A 85 0.57 -16.95 -14.01
C PHE A 85 0.73 -18.45 -13.77
N TRP A 86 1.56 -18.83 -12.80
CA TRP A 86 1.70 -20.22 -12.35
C TRP A 86 2.20 -20.29 -10.90
N LYS A 87 1.95 -21.44 -10.25
CA LYS A 87 2.57 -21.83 -8.98
C LYS A 87 3.84 -22.64 -9.29
N GLY A 88 4.89 -22.44 -8.51
CA GLY A 88 6.18 -23.09 -8.71
C GLY A 88 7.36 -22.12 -8.75
N GLY A 89 8.57 -22.68 -8.70
CA GLY A 89 9.83 -21.95 -8.71
C GLY A 89 10.36 -21.64 -10.12
N GLU A 90 9.70 -22.15 -11.15
CA GLU A 90 10.06 -21.94 -12.55
C GLU A 90 9.86 -20.47 -12.94
N THR A 91 10.75 -19.94 -13.79
CA THR A 91 10.72 -18.54 -14.22
C THR A 91 10.62 -18.44 -15.73
N CYS A 92 11.65 -18.90 -16.44
CA CYS A 92 11.75 -18.84 -17.88
C CYS A 92 11.82 -20.23 -18.50
N ALA A 93 11.44 -20.34 -19.78
CA ALA A 93 11.63 -21.56 -20.54
C ALA A 93 13.13 -21.88 -20.70
N PRO A 94 13.50 -23.12 -21.08
CA PRO A 94 14.90 -23.45 -21.38
C PRO A 94 15.50 -22.48 -22.39
N GLY A 95 16.55 -21.75 -21.99
CA GLY A 95 17.17 -20.72 -22.81
C GLY A 95 17.79 -19.60 -21.97
N ALA A 96 18.05 -18.46 -22.62
CA ALA A 96 18.63 -17.28 -21.98
C ALA A 96 17.68 -16.73 -20.90
N THR A 97 18.18 -16.68 -19.67
CA THR A 97 17.47 -16.12 -18.51
C THR A 97 18.34 -15.06 -17.86
N HIS A 98 17.78 -13.87 -17.69
CA HIS A 98 18.49 -12.73 -17.11
C HIS A 98 17.79 -12.33 -15.82
N ILE A 99 18.49 -12.39 -14.69
CA ILE A 99 17.97 -11.70 -13.50
C ILE A 99 18.18 -10.19 -13.67
N LEU A 100 17.13 -9.41 -13.42
CA LEU A 100 17.15 -7.95 -13.59
C LEU A 100 17.15 -7.24 -12.25
N TYR A 101 16.32 -7.73 -11.31
CA TYR A 101 16.14 -7.10 -10.02
C TYR A 101 15.73 -8.11 -8.94
N ALA A 102 16.01 -7.77 -7.69
CA ALA A 102 15.64 -8.56 -6.53
C ALA A 102 15.35 -7.63 -5.35
N TRP A 103 14.28 -7.92 -4.63
CA TRP A 103 13.82 -7.17 -3.47
C TRP A 103 13.56 -8.13 -2.31
N ALA A 104 13.93 -7.72 -1.10
CA ALA A 104 13.51 -8.39 0.13
C ALA A 104 13.60 -7.40 1.30
N LYS A 105 12.86 -7.66 2.38
CA LYS A 105 13.03 -7.00 3.68
C LYS A 105 12.98 -5.45 3.59
N ASN A 106 11.96 -4.92 2.89
CA ASN A 106 11.72 -3.49 2.74
C ASN A 106 12.89 -2.70 2.14
N ALA A 107 13.62 -3.31 1.20
CA ALA A 107 14.62 -2.62 0.40
C ALA A 107 14.01 -1.38 -0.31
N PRO A 108 14.71 -0.24 -0.33
CA PRO A 108 14.24 0.98 -1.00
C PRO A 108 14.28 0.83 -2.53
N SER A 109 13.70 1.80 -3.23
CA SER A 109 13.83 1.92 -4.69
C SER A 109 15.30 2.02 -5.12
N LEU A 110 15.61 1.45 -6.29
CA LEU A 110 16.94 1.45 -6.88
C LEU A 110 16.92 2.27 -8.18
N ASN A 111 17.69 3.36 -8.19
CA ASN A 111 17.98 4.11 -9.42
C ASN A 111 19.34 3.67 -9.97
N LEU A 112 19.41 3.39 -11.27
CA LEU A 112 20.68 3.05 -11.91
C LEU A 112 21.55 4.31 -12.08
N PRO A 113 22.88 4.15 -12.25
CA PRO A 113 23.75 5.26 -12.60
C PRO A 113 23.28 5.98 -13.87
N ARG A 114 23.65 7.26 -14.01
CA ARG A 114 23.32 8.02 -15.23
C ARG A 114 23.87 7.31 -16.47
N ASN A 115 23.08 7.32 -17.55
CA ASN A 115 23.42 6.71 -18.84
C ASN A 115 23.66 5.19 -18.79
N VAL A 116 23.10 4.49 -17.80
CA VAL A 116 23.11 3.02 -17.67
C VAL A 116 21.67 2.52 -17.71
N GLY A 117 21.38 1.44 -18.46
CA GLY A 117 20.06 0.82 -18.46
C GLY A 117 20.03 -0.61 -19.00
N PHE A 118 19.02 -1.39 -18.61
CA PHE A 118 18.78 -2.72 -19.18
C PHE A 118 17.97 -2.59 -20.47
N SER A 119 18.48 -3.09 -21.59
CA SER A 119 17.73 -3.17 -22.86
C SER A 119 16.67 -4.26 -22.78
N VAL A 120 15.41 -3.89 -23.01
CA VAL A 120 14.27 -4.82 -22.99
C VAL A 120 13.29 -4.56 -24.13
N GLY A 121 12.64 -5.62 -24.61
CA GLY A 121 11.51 -5.55 -25.53
C GLY A 121 11.84 -5.25 -27.00
N HIS A 122 13.08 -4.90 -27.38
CA HIS A 122 13.44 -4.74 -28.78
C HIS A 122 13.50 -6.11 -29.50
N GLU A 123 13.33 -6.13 -30.82
CA GLU A 123 13.30 -7.35 -31.63
C GLU A 123 14.56 -8.22 -31.47
N ASN A 124 15.72 -7.57 -31.29
CA ASN A 124 17.01 -8.23 -31.12
C ASN A 124 17.41 -8.43 -29.64
N ASP A 125 16.55 -8.06 -28.68
CA ASP A 125 16.83 -8.27 -27.26
C ASP A 125 16.57 -9.73 -26.87
N GLY A 126 17.43 -10.27 -25.99
CA GLY A 126 17.19 -11.57 -25.33
C GLY A 126 16.01 -11.54 -24.34
N ILE A 127 15.52 -10.33 -23.99
CA ILE A 127 14.46 -10.10 -23.00
C ILE A 127 13.20 -9.59 -23.70
N ARG A 128 12.30 -10.51 -24.05
CA ARG A 128 10.98 -10.20 -24.64
C ARG A 128 9.85 -10.28 -23.63
N TYR A 129 10.08 -10.97 -22.52
CA TYR A 129 9.14 -11.13 -21.41
C TYR A 129 9.82 -10.78 -20.10
N LEU A 130 9.03 -10.20 -19.20
CA LEU A 130 9.35 -10.00 -17.79
C LEU A 130 8.62 -11.05 -16.97
N VAL A 131 9.32 -11.68 -16.04
CA VAL A 131 8.76 -12.67 -15.11
C VAL A 131 9.01 -12.20 -13.68
N LEU A 132 7.93 -11.84 -13.00
CA LEU A 132 7.92 -11.47 -11.59
C LEU A 132 7.65 -12.73 -10.76
N GLN A 133 8.65 -13.21 -10.04
CA GLN A 133 8.52 -14.30 -9.06
C GLN A 133 8.40 -13.73 -7.66
N VAL A 134 7.46 -14.24 -6.88
CA VAL A 134 7.20 -13.83 -5.50
C VAL A 134 7.24 -15.06 -4.60
N HIS A 135 7.98 -14.93 -3.51
CA HIS A 135 8.06 -15.93 -2.46
C HIS A 135 7.30 -15.47 -1.21
N TYR A 136 6.34 -16.27 -0.79
CA TYR A 136 5.59 -16.09 0.46
C TYR A 136 6.08 -17.10 1.49
N ALA A 137 6.62 -16.62 2.61
CA ALA A 137 7.11 -17.51 3.67
C ALA A 137 5.98 -18.26 4.38
N GLN A 138 4.80 -17.62 4.51
CA GLN A 138 3.67 -18.13 5.29
C GLN A 138 2.35 -17.85 4.58
N PRO A 139 1.31 -18.67 4.80
CA PRO A 139 -0.03 -18.39 4.32
C PRO A 139 -0.62 -17.15 5.00
N PHE A 140 -1.57 -16.48 4.35
CA PHE A 140 -2.24 -15.32 4.96
C PHE A 140 -3.34 -15.74 5.93
N ALA A 141 -3.62 -14.88 6.91
CA ALA A 141 -4.77 -15.02 7.79
C ALA A 141 -5.99 -14.24 7.25
N GLY A 142 -7.14 -14.91 7.17
CA GLY A 142 -8.37 -14.33 6.60
C GLY A 142 -8.44 -14.49 5.07
N ASP A 143 -9.45 -13.88 4.45
CA ASP A 143 -9.57 -13.85 2.98
C ASP A 143 -8.84 -12.61 2.45
N VAL A 144 -7.53 -12.76 2.20
CA VAL A 144 -6.65 -11.70 1.66
C VAL A 144 -6.12 -12.12 0.29
N ARG A 145 -6.04 -11.17 -0.64
CA ARG A 145 -5.40 -11.32 -1.96
C ARG A 145 -4.33 -10.25 -2.14
N ASP A 146 -3.14 -10.64 -2.57
CA ASP A 146 -1.99 -9.77 -2.76
C ASP A 146 -1.79 -9.39 -4.25
N TYR A 147 -1.47 -8.12 -4.46
CA TYR A 147 -1.17 -7.49 -5.74
C TYR A 147 0.22 -6.82 -5.71
N SER A 148 1.12 -7.26 -4.85
CA SER A 148 2.46 -6.69 -4.77
C SER A 148 3.24 -6.91 -6.06
N GLY A 149 4.26 -6.11 -6.27
CA GLY A 149 5.00 -6.11 -7.53
C GLY A 149 6.16 -5.13 -7.57
N VAL A 150 6.55 -4.77 -8.79
CA VAL A 150 7.64 -3.83 -9.06
C VAL A 150 7.22 -2.88 -10.19
N THR A 151 7.42 -1.59 -9.96
CA THR A 151 7.33 -0.55 -10.98
C THR A 151 8.71 -0.32 -11.58
N LEU A 152 8.79 -0.44 -12.91
CA LEU A 152 9.97 -0.18 -13.71
C LEU A 152 9.95 1.25 -14.21
N HIS A 153 11.09 1.93 -14.11
CA HIS A 153 11.31 3.24 -14.70
C HIS A 153 11.97 3.02 -16.05
N ILE A 154 11.26 3.30 -17.15
CA ILE A 154 11.68 2.98 -18.51
C ILE A 154 11.85 4.27 -19.31
N THR A 155 12.97 4.43 -20.00
CA THR A 155 13.17 5.50 -20.99
C THR A 155 13.26 4.93 -22.40
N GLN A 156 12.83 5.72 -23.39
CA GLN A 156 13.02 5.41 -24.81
C GLN A 156 14.39 5.88 -25.34
N LYS A 157 15.10 6.71 -24.55
CA LYS A 157 16.41 7.21 -24.93
C LYS A 157 17.47 6.13 -24.68
N LYS A 158 18.11 5.66 -25.75
CA LYS A 158 19.20 4.68 -25.67
C LYS A 158 20.32 5.18 -24.73
N PRO A 159 20.64 4.45 -23.65
CA PRO A 159 21.75 4.79 -22.76
C PRO A 159 23.10 4.55 -23.45
N GLN A 160 24.16 5.19 -22.94
CA GLN A 160 25.52 4.94 -23.43
C GLN A 160 26.01 3.55 -23.00
N ASN A 161 25.55 3.06 -21.85
CA ASN A 161 25.96 1.79 -21.30
C ASN A 161 24.76 0.87 -21.08
N PHE A 162 24.93 -0.40 -21.39
CA PHE A 162 23.95 -1.43 -21.07
C PHE A 162 24.28 -2.11 -19.75
N ALA A 163 23.25 -2.48 -19.00
CA ALA A 163 23.36 -3.15 -17.71
C ALA A 163 23.01 -4.63 -17.81
N ALA A 164 23.67 -5.44 -16.99
CA ALA A 164 23.34 -6.84 -16.76
C ALA A 164 23.67 -7.24 -15.31
N VAL A 165 23.23 -8.42 -14.90
CA VAL A 165 23.54 -9.00 -13.59
C VAL A 165 24.29 -10.32 -13.79
N LEU A 166 25.51 -10.39 -13.26
CA LEU A 166 26.29 -11.62 -13.13
C LEU A 166 25.92 -12.30 -11.80
N LEU A 167 25.43 -13.53 -11.85
CA LEU A 167 25.14 -14.33 -10.67
C LEU A 167 26.32 -15.25 -10.34
N PHE A 168 26.93 -15.07 -9.17
CA PHE A 168 27.74 -16.13 -8.56
C PHE A 168 26.82 -17.05 -7.76
N ALA A 169 26.79 -18.34 -8.09
CA ALA A 169 25.96 -19.32 -7.39
C ALA A 169 26.70 -20.66 -7.22
N SER A 170 26.61 -21.27 -6.05
CA SER A 170 27.19 -22.60 -5.79
C SER A 170 26.11 -23.66 -5.61
N GLY A 171 26.38 -24.86 -6.14
CA GLY A 171 25.58 -26.07 -5.90
C GLY A 171 26.16 -26.99 -4.80
N GLU A 172 27.26 -26.59 -4.15
CA GLU A 172 27.94 -27.45 -3.17
C GLU A 172 27.13 -27.60 -1.87
N PRO A 173 26.89 -28.82 -1.37
CA PRO A 173 26.19 -29.02 -0.10
C PRO A 173 26.99 -28.54 1.12
N ILE A 174 26.30 -28.02 2.13
CA ILE A 174 26.93 -27.57 3.38
C ILE A 174 27.07 -28.75 4.34
N PRO A 175 28.28 -29.12 4.80
CA PRO A 175 28.47 -30.18 5.79
C PRO A 175 27.87 -29.80 7.16
N PRO A 176 27.31 -30.76 7.91
CA PRO A 176 26.70 -30.50 9.22
C PRO A 176 27.73 -30.32 10.34
N GLY A 177 27.32 -29.69 11.43
CA GLY A 177 28.07 -29.64 12.70
C GLY A 177 29.32 -28.77 12.66
N LYS A 178 29.41 -27.80 11.74
CA LYS A 178 30.56 -26.89 11.62
C LYS A 178 30.14 -25.47 11.99
N SER A 179 30.87 -24.86 12.93
CA SER A 179 30.69 -23.44 13.28
C SER A 179 31.11 -22.47 12.17
N GLN A 180 31.87 -22.98 11.20
CA GLN A 180 32.26 -22.25 10.00
C GLN A 180 32.43 -23.20 8.82
N VAL A 181 31.69 -22.93 7.75
CA VAL A 181 31.88 -23.52 6.43
C VAL A 181 32.09 -22.40 5.43
N GLN A 182 33.05 -22.56 4.53
CA GLN A 182 33.24 -21.66 3.39
C GLN A 182 32.95 -22.42 2.11
N ILE A 183 32.13 -21.82 1.25
CA ILE A 183 31.82 -22.32 -0.09
C ILE A 183 32.27 -21.25 -1.08
N ASN A 184 33.12 -21.64 -2.03
CA ASN A 184 33.75 -20.74 -2.98
C ASN A 184 33.19 -20.94 -4.38
N MET A 185 33.20 -19.87 -5.17
CA MET A 185 32.88 -19.86 -6.59
C MET A 185 33.93 -19.00 -7.29
N SER A 186 34.42 -19.43 -8.44
CA SER A 186 35.39 -18.67 -9.22
C SER A 186 35.34 -18.99 -10.70
N CYS A 187 35.50 -17.94 -11.51
CA CYS A 187 35.52 -17.99 -12.97
C CYS A 187 36.51 -16.95 -13.51
N GLU A 188 37.27 -17.33 -14.52
CA GLU A 188 38.14 -16.44 -15.28
C GLU A 188 37.32 -15.73 -16.37
N TYR A 189 37.47 -14.41 -16.44
CA TYR A 189 36.75 -13.61 -17.43
C TYR A 189 37.48 -13.67 -18.79
N GLY A 190 36.90 -14.37 -19.76
CA GLY A 190 37.49 -14.54 -21.10
C GLY A 190 37.10 -13.48 -22.14
N GLY A 191 36.12 -12.62 -21.84
CA GLY A 191 35.57 -11.64 -22.78
C GLY A 191 36.49 -10.47 -23.04
N ASN A 192 36.36 -9.82 -24.21
CA ASN A 192 37.15 -8.64 -24.57
C ASN A 192 36.53 -7.33 -24.08
N THR A 193 35.21 -7.30 -23.86
CA THR A 193 34.44 -6.16 -23.36
C THR A 193 34.75 -5.91 -21.89
N GLU A 194 35.03 -4.68 -21.49
CA GLU A 194 35.28 -4.38 -20.07
C GLU A 194 33.97 -4.38 -19.25
N LEU A 195 33.99 -4.96 -18.06
CA LEU A 195 32.84 -4.94 -17.14
C LEU A 195 33.06 -3.89 -16.04
N HIS A 196 32.03 -3.09 -15.78
CA HIS A 196 32.04 -2.08 -14.71
C HIS A 196 30.99 -2.40 -13.64
N PRO A 197 31.34 -3.17 -12.60
CA PRO A 197 30.45 -3.43 -11.47
C PRO A 197 30.05 -2.12 -10.77
N PHE A 198 28.75 -1.93 -10.53
CA PHE A 198 28.23 -0.72 -9.88
C PHE A 198 27.28 -0.99 -8.72
N ALA A 199 26.69 -2.18 -8.62
CA ALA A 199 25.89 -2.58 -7.46
C ALA A 199 25.99 -4.08 -7.21
N PHE A 200 25.71 -4.51 -5.98
CA PHE A 200 25.71 -5.93 -5.64
C PHE A 200 24.65 -6.30 -4.61
N ARG A 201 24.20 -7.55 -4.63
CA ARG A 201 23.28 -8.12 -3.64
C ARG A 201 23.80 -9.47 -3.18
N THR A 202 23.66 -9.74 -1.89
CA THR A 202 23.99 -11.04 -1.29
C THR A 202 22.71 -11.76 -0.87
N HIS A 203 22.65 -13.07 -1.09
CA HIS A 203 21.51 -13.87 -0.66
C HIS A 203 21.94 -15.24 -0.16
N THR A 204 21.39 -15.59 0.99
CA THR A 204 21.37 -16.92 1.61
C THR A 204 20.03 -17.04 2.37
N HIS A 205 19.70 -18.24 2.80
CA HIS A 205 18.72 -18.54 3.85
C HIS A 205 19.39 -18.41 5.22
N ALA A 206 18.90 -19.12 6.24
CA ALA A 206 19.19 -18.83 7.65
C ALA A 206 20.64 -19.08 8.11
N MET A 207 21.43 -19.85 7.35
CA MET A 207 22.77 -20.28 7.79
C MET A 207 23.88 -19.32 7.38
N GLY A 208 23.66 -18.53 6.32
CA GLY A 208 24.65 -17.57 5.85
C GLY A 208 24.97 -16.49 6.87
N ARG A 209 26.25 -16.14 6.96
CA ARG A 209 26.78 -15.12 7.88
C ARG A 209 27.44 -13.97 7.14
N VAL A 210 28.17 -14.27 6.07
CA VAL A 210 28.81 -13.27 5.19
C VAL A 210 28.87 -13.84 3.79
N VAL A 211 28.60 -12.98 2.80
CA VAL A 211 28.90 -13.25 1.40
C VAL A 211 29.74 -12.10 0.87
N SER A 212 30.81 -12.41 0.14
CA SER A 212 31.66 -11.41 -0.49
C SER A 212 32.13 -11.83 -1.88
N ALA A 213 32.50 -10.84 -2.69
CA ALA A 213 33.13 -11.06 -3.99
C ALA A 213 34.31 -10.12 -4.21
N TYR A 214 35.32 -10.64 -4.90
CA TYR A 214 36.54 -9.96 -5.32
C TYR A 214 36.88 -10.39 -6.75
N TYR A 215 37.68 -9.59 -7.44
CA TYR A 215 38.38 -10.04 -8.65
C TYR A 215 39.88 -9.88 -8.46
N LYS A 216 40.66 -10.70 -9.18
CA LYS A 216 42.12 -10.68 -9.14
C LYS A 216 42.66 -10.31 -10.52
N HIS A 217 43.41 -9.21 -10.57
CA HIS A 217 44.14 -8.74 -11.75
C HIS A 217 45.63 -8.71 -11.41
N GLU A 218 46.48 -9.34 -12.23
CA GLU A 218 47.94 -9.33 -12.09
C GLU A 218 48.46 -9.61 -10.65
N GLY A 219 47.84 -10.55 -9.94
CA GLY A 219 48.25 -10.89 -8.57
C GLY A 219 47.51 -10.14 -7.46
N VAL A 220 46.82 -9.03 -7.77
CA VAL A 220 46.19 -8.14 -6.80
C VAL A 220 44.68 -8.39 -6.71
N TRP A 221 44.18 -8.59 -5.49
CA TRP A 221 42.75 -8.74 -5.22
C TRP A 221 42.08 -7.40 -4.95
N THR A 222 41.00 -7.14 -5.68
CA THR A 222 40.16 -5.94 -5.52
C THR A 222 38.76 -6.33 -5.09
N LYS A 223 38.26 -5.68 -4.04
CA LYS A 223 36.93 -5.93 -3.49
C LYS A 223 35.84 -5.42 -4.41
N ILE A 224 34.82 -6.25 -4.65
CA ILE A 224 33.58 -5.85 -5.31
C ILE A 224 32.55 -5.48 -4.25
N GLY A 225 32.33 -6.38 -3.27
CA GLY A 225 31.37 -6.16 -2.19
C GLY A 225 31.45 -7.23 -1.11
N ALA A 226 30.96 -6.92 0.08
CA ALA A 226 30.78 -7.88 1.17
C ALA A 226 29.61 -7.44 2.05
N ARG A 227 28.69 -8.36 2.35
CA ARG A 227 27.50 -8.06 3.16
C ARG A 227 27.06 -9.26 3.98
N ASN A 228 26.40 -8.98 5.10
CA ASN A 228 25.71 -10.01 5.88
C ASN A 228 24.37 -10.31 5.18
N PRO A 229 24.16 -11.53 4.66
CA PRO A 229 22.95 -11.87 3.92
C PRO A 229 21.70 -11.89 4.80
N GLN A 230 21.82 -11.80 6.13
CA GLN A 230 20.68 -11.69 7.04
C GLN A 230 20.14 -10.27 7.18
N TRP A 231 20.89 -9.23 6.78
CA TRP A 231 20.40 -7.85 6.69
C TRP A 231 19.40 -7.68 5.54
N PRO A 232 18.77 -6.49 5.36
CA PRO A 232 17.95 -6.25 4.18
C PRO A 232 18.77 -6.55 2.91
N GLN A 233 18.22 -7.42 2.06
CA GLN A 233 18.91 -7.97 0.90
C GLN A 233 18.59 -7.12 -0.34
N LEU A 234 19.05 -5.86 -0.31
CA LEU A 234 18.98 -4.91 -1.42
C LEU A 234 20.22 -5.01 -2.33
N PHE A 235 20.13 -4.39 -3.50
CA PHE A 235 21.31 -4.03 -4.30
C PHE A 235 21.99 -2.81 -3.69
N GLU A 236 23.15 -3.01 -3.08
CA GLU A 236 24.00 -1.98 -2.53
C GLU A 236 24.92 -1.42 -3.61
N MET A 237 24.99 -0.09 -3.73
CA MET A 237 25.87 0.57 -4.68
C MET A 237 27.33 0.35 -4.30
N ILE A 238 28.16 0.01 -5.28
CA ILE A 238 29.61 -0.12 -5.11
C ILE A 238 30.19 1.30 -5.13
N PRO A 239 30.86 1.75 -4.05
CA PRO A 239 31.36 3.12 -3.95
C PRO A 239 32.61 3.37 -4.81
N THR A 240 33.29 2.30 -5.20
CA THR A 240 34.44 2.32 -6.12
C THR A 240 33.98 2.10 -7.56
N ASN A 241 34.83 2.42 -8.53
CA ASN A 241 34.60 2.10 -9.95
C ASN A 241 35.53 0.95 -10.40
N PRO A 242 35.29 -0.30 -9.96
CA PRO A 242 36.09 -1.44 -10.40
C PRO A 242 35.91 -1.67 -11.90
N VAL A 243 36.95 -2.22 -12.53
CA VAL A 243 36.94 -2.63 -13.94
C VAL A 243 37.46 -4.06 -14.00
N ILE A 244 36.66 -4.96 -14.54
CA ILE A 244 37.05 -6.35 -14.76
C ILE A 244 37.38 -6.51 -16.25
N LYS A 245 38.56 -7.07 -16.52
CA LYS A 245 39.13 -7.22 -17.86
C LYS A 245 39.44 -8.67 -18.17
N LYS A 246 39.70 -8.94 -19.44
CA LYS A 246 40.09 -10.26 -19.93
C LYS A 246 41.25 -10.85 -19.10
N GLY A 247 41.09 -12.09 -18.65
CA GLY A 247 42.06 -12.82 -17.84
C GLY A 247 41.90 -12.63 -16.33
N ASP A 248 40.99 -11.76 -15.88
CA ASP A 248 40.73 -11.57 -14.45
C ASP A 248 40.05 -12.79 -13.84
N LEU A 249 40.53 -13.20 -12.67
CA LEU A 249 39.90 -14.25 -11.87
C LEU A 249 38.87 -13.61 -10.95
N MET A 250 37.59 -13.77 -11.25
CA MET A 250 36.50 -13.36 -10.38
C MET A 250 36.22 -14.47 -9.36
N ALA A 251 36.02 -14.12 -8.09
CA ALA A 251 35.70 -15.09 -7.05
C ALA A 251 34.74 -14.53 -6.01
N ALA A 252 33.79 -15.36 -5.60
CA ALA A 252 32.87 -15.08 -4.50
C ALA A 252 32.92 -16.22 -3.47
N THR A 253 32.62 -15.89 -2.21
CA THR A 253 32.58 -16.86 -1.11
C THR A 253 31.38 -16.60 -0.22
N CYS A 254 30.79 -17.68 0.28
CA CYS A 254 29.79 -17.64 1.34
C CYS A 254 30.32 -18.33 2.59
N ARG A 255 30.20 -17.64 3.72
CA ARG A 255 30.45 -18.20 5.04
C ARG A 255 29.14 -18.60 5.69
N PHE A 256 29.04 -19.87 6.05
CA PHE A 256 27.91 -20.45 6.76
C PHE A 256 28.28 -20.90 8.16
N ASP A 257 27.25 -21.06 8.99
CA ASP A 257 27.31 -21.70 10.29
C ASP A 257 26.26 -22.82 10.33
N SER A 258 26.73 -24.06 10.43
CA SER A 258 25.94 -25.30 10.39
C SER A 258 26.02 -26.10 11.69
N HIS A 259 26.45 -25.48 12.80
CA HIS A 259 26.67 -26.17 14.07
C HIS A 259 25.41 -26.88 14.61
N ASP A 260 24.23 -26.36 14.30
CA ASP A 260 22.93 -26.88 14.73
C ASP A 260 22.38 -27.98 13.80
N LYS A 261 23.00 -28.20 12.64
CA LYS A 261 22.55 -29.18 11.64
C LYS A 261 23.15 -30.55 11.90
N LYS A 262 22.32 -31.58 11.73
CA LYS A 262 22.70 -33.00 11.91
C LYS A 262 23.02 -33.72 10.60
N VAL A 263 22.51 -33.21 9.48
CA VAL A 263 22.69 -33.78 8.13
C VAL A 263 23.16 -32.69 7.18
N PRO A 264 23.87 -33.03 6.08
CA PRO A 264 24.25 -32.06 5.06
C PRO A 264 23.04 -31.30 4.52
N VAL A 265 23.16 -29.97 4.44
CA VAL A 265 22.11 -29.11 3.88
C VAL A 265 22.39 -28.91 2.40
N GLN A 266 21.44 -29.29 1.56
CA GLN A 266 21.54 -29.17 0.10
C GLN A 266 21.26 -27.73 -0.33
N MET A 267 21.91 -27.30 -1.42
CA MET A 267 21.58 -26.04 -2.08
C MET A 267 20.22 -26.16 -2.79
N GLY A 268 19.36 -25.14 -2.70
CA GLY A 268 18.02 -25.16 -3.25
C GLY A 268 17.21 -23.92 -2.88
N SER A 269 16.07 -23.73 -3.53
CA SER A 269 15.23 -22.52 -3.39
C SER A 269 14.36 -22.49 -2.15
N MET A 270 14.10 -23.63 -1.50
CA MET A 270 13.22 -23.69 -0.33
C MET A 270 13.93 -23.27 0.96
N GLY A 271 13.22 -22.72 1.94
CA GLY A 271 13.81 -22.30 3.23
C GLY A 271 14.47 -23.43 4.04
N VAL A 272 14.14 -24.69 3.74
CA VAL A 272 14.79 -25.89 4.30
C VAL A 272 16.16 -26.20 3.68
N ASN A 273 16.43 -25.66 2.49
CA ASN A 273 17.71 -25.73 1.79
C ASN A 273 18.57 -24.50 2.12
N GLU A 274 19.74 -24.38 1.50
CA GLU A 274 20.49 -23.13 1.47
C GLU A 274 20.73 -22.61 0.06
N MET A 275 21.19 -21.36 -0.05
CA MET A 275 21.70 -20.73 -1.24
C MET A 275 23.00 -19.99 -0.91
N CYS A 276 23.90 -19.92 -1.90
CA CYS A 276 25.10 -19.11 -1.85
C CYS A 276 25.14 -18.22 -3.08
N ASN A 277 24.46 -17.07 -3.01
CA ASN A 277 24.29 -16.20 -4.17
C ASN A 277 24.93 -14.83 -3.93
N PHE A 278 25.77 -14.40 -4.87
CA PHE A 278 26.23 -13.02 -5.00
C PHE A 278 25.82 -12.49 -6.38
N TYR A 279 24.93 -11.51 -6.40
CA TYR A 279 24.49 -10.85 -7.63
C TYR A 279 25.33 -9.60 -7.82
N MET A 280 26.01 -9.49 -8.95
CA MET A 280 26.80 -8.32 -9.33
C MET A 280 26.14 -7.63 -10.52
N MET A 281 25.58 -6.45 -10.29
CA MET A 281 25.16 -5.56 -11.36
C MET A 281 26.39 -4.86 -11.94
N PHE A 282 26.52 -4.92 -13.26
CA PHE A 282 27.59 -4.26 -14.00
C PHE A 282 27.04 -3.62 -15.26
N TYR A 283 27.80 -2.68 -15.83
CA TYR A 283 27.52 -2.13 -17.15
C TYR A 283 28.72 -2.28 -18.08
N TRP A 284 28.49 -2.14 -19.39
CA TRP A 284 29.50 -2.04 -20.44
C TRP A 284 29.04 -1.04 -21.52
N ASP A 285 29.96 -0.61 -22.40
CA ASP A 285 29.66 0.30 -23.49
C ASP A 285 28.68 -0.35 -24.49
N ALA A 286 27.55 0.31 -24.76
CA ALA A 286 26.49 -0.21 -25.63
C ALA A 286 26.88 -0.34 -27.12
N SER A 287 28.06 0.14 -27.52
CA SER A 287 28.65 -0.06 -28.85
C SER A 287 29.52 -1.32 -28.94
N GLU A 288 29.88 -1.93 -27.81
CA GLU A 288 30.65 -3.17 -27.76
C GLU A 288 29.75 -4.41 -27.76
N GLU A 289 30.36 -5.57 -28.03
CA GLU A 289 29.66 -6.85 -28.00
C GLU A 289 29.16 -7.16 -26.58
N ASN A 290 27.94 -7.69 -26.48
CA ASN A 290 27.37 -8.13 -25.20
C ASN A 290 28.28 -9.20 -24.59
N PRO A 291 28.84 -8.97 -23.38
CA PRO A 291 29.77 -9.92 -22.78
C PRO A 291 29.11 -11.23 -22.32
N PHE A 292 27.79 -11.26 -22.17
CA PHE A 292 27.02 -12.43 -21.71
C PHE A 292 25.66 -12.55 -22.44
N PRO A 293 25.65 -12.90 -23.74
CA PRO A 293 24.43 -12.93 -24.54
C PRO A 293 23.41 -14.00 -24.10
N TRP A 294 23.86 -15.04 -23.41
CA TRP A 294 23.01 -16.17 -22.97
C TRP A 294 22.68 -16.15 -21.47
N GLY A 295 23.03 -15.07 -20.77
CA GLY A 295 22.96 -14.97 -19.32
C GLY A 295 24.34 -15.06 -18.67
N ALA A 296 24.49 -14.38 -17.54
CA ALA A 296 25.75 -14.21 -16.85
C ALA A 296 25.74 -14.99 -15.53
N MET A 297 26.42 -16.15 -15.48
CA MET A 297 26.52 -16.98 -14.29
C MET A 297 27.96 -17.46 -14.06
N CYS A 298 28.39 -17.46 -12.80
CA CYS A 298 29.64 -18.03 -12.34
C CYS A 298 29.40 -19.01 -11.18
N GLY A 299 29.46 -20.31 -11.47
CA GLY A 299 29.27 -21.36 -10.45
C GLY A 299 30.38 -22.41 -10.42
N PHE A 300 31.47 -22.18 -11.15
CA PHE A 300 32.60 -23.08 -11.20
C PHE A 300 33.58 -22.81 -10.06
N GLN A 301 34.64 -23.61 -9.96
CA GLN A 301 35.77 -23.37 -9.07
C GLN A 301 37.07 -23.31 -9.88
N GLU A 302 37.12 -22.43 -10.87
CA GLU A 302 38.33 -22.23 -11.66
C GLU A 302 39.46 -21.69 -10.79
N ARG A 303 40.66 -22.26 -10.93
CA ARG A 303 41.85 -21.88 -10.14
C ARG A 303 41.58 -21.91 -8.62
N SER A 304 40.83 -22.91 -8.16
CA SER A 304 40.40 -23.06 -6.75
C SER A 304 41.55 -23.04 -5.75
N ASP A 305 42.71 -23.60 -6.09
CA ASP A 305 43.91 -23.57 -5.25
C ASP A 305 44.41 -22.14 -4.99
N GLU A 306 44.36 -21.29 -6.03
CA GLU A 306 44.77 -19.89 -5.95
C GLU A 306 43.77 -19.05 -5.15
N VAL A 307 42.48 -19.31 -5.33
CA VAL A 307 41.42 -18.70 -4.50
C VAL A 307 41.61 -19.09 -3.04
N ARG A 308 41.76 -20.38 -2.75
CA ARG A 308 41.95 -20.89 -1.39
C ARG A 308 43.20 -20.35 -0.70
N ALA A 309 44.30 -20.18 -1.45
CA ALA A 309 45.55 -19.65 -0.90
C ALA A 309 45.55 -18.12 -0.76
N GLY A 310 44.88 -17.41 -1.67
CA GLY A 310 45.06 -15.98 -1.86
C GLY A 310 43.85 -15.11 -1.54
N TYR A 311 42.65 -15.65 -1.34
CA TYR A 311 41.44 -14.85 -1.14
C TYR A 311 41.57 -13.94 0.10
N PRO A 312 41.22 -12.64 0.00
CA PRO A 312 41.38 -11.71 1.10
C PRO A 312 40.63 -12.13 2.37
N LYS A 313 41.34 -12.16 3.51
CA LYS A 313 40.79 -12.58 4.80
C LYS A 313 39.55 -11.77 5.20
N GLU A 314 39.55 -10.47 4.92
CA GLU A 314 38.44 -9.55 5.21
C GLU A 314 37.12 -9.97 4.56
N GLY A 315 37.15 -10.62 3.39
CA GLY A 315 35.95 -11.15 2.73
C GLY A 315 35.30 -12.33 3.48
N THR A 316 36.06 -13.00 4.34
CA THR A 316 35.60 -14.19 5.08
C THR A 316 35.28 -13.92 6.55
N GLN A 317 35.59 -12.71 7.04
CA GLN A 317 35.37 -12.32 8.42
C GLN A 317 33.94 -11.82 8.62
N LEU A 318 33.38 -12.07 9.82
CA LEU A 318 32.07 -11.57 10.19
C LEU A 318 32.08 -10.04 10.17
N LEU A 319 31.02 -9.47 9.60
CA LEU A 319 30.81 -8.02 9.65
C LEU A 319 30.30 -7.62 11.04
N PRO A 320 30.56 -6.37 11.48
CA PRO A 320 30.02 -5.86 12.74
C PRO A 320 28.49 -5.99 12.79
N SER A 321 27.93 -6.34 13.95
CA SER A 321 26.46 -6.39 14.13
C SER A 321 25.84 -5.01 13.87
N ARG A 322 24.64 -5.02 13.29
CA ARG A 322 23.85 -3.83 12.95
C ARG A 322 22.42 -4.06 13.43
N PRO A 323 22.12 -3.78 14.72
CA PRO A 323 20.81 -4.04 15.29
C PRO A 323 19.67 -3.33 14.55
N ASP A 324 19.96 -2.15 13.99
CA ASP A 324 19.05 -1.40 13.12
C ASP A 324 18.65 -2.23 11.88
N LEU A 325 19.61 -2.76 11.14
CA LEU A 325 19.36 -3.55 9.95
C LEU A 325 18.77 -4.92 10.29
N GLU A 326 19.24 -5.55 11.35
CA GLU A 326 18.76 -6.85 11.83
C GLU A 326 17.28 -6.78 12.25
N HIS A 327 16.86 -5.69 12.90
CA HIS A 327 15.46 -5.48 13.26
C HIS A 327 14.57 -5.30 12.02
N HIS A 328 14.94 -4.42 11.08
CA HIS A 328 14.19 -4.24 9.81
C HIS A 328 14.13 -5.51 8.95
N ALA A 329 15.10 -6.39 9.13
CA ALA A 329 15.24 -7.64 8.41
C ALA A 329 14.51 -8.83 9.06
N ALA A 330 14.00 -8.68 10.29
CA ALA A 330 13.32 -9.74 11.01
C ALA A 330 11.95 -10.01 10.36
N GLN A 331 11.69 -11.26 10.00
CA GLN A 331 10.38 -11.67 9.52
C GLN A 331 9.44 -11.91 10.70
N SER A 332 8.18 -11.54 10.50
CA SER A 332 7.14 -11.79 11.49
C SER A 332 7.02 -13.28 11.79
N LYS A 333 6.94 -13.61 13.08
CA LYS A 333 6.58 -14.96 13.55
C LYS A 333 5.10 -15.29 13.28
N TYR A 334 4.31 -14.29 12.93
CA TYR A 334 2.88 -14.42 12.71
C TYR A 334 2.53 -14.10 11.26
N PRO A 335 1.62 -14.87 10.66
CA PRO A 335 1.19 -14.61 9.29
C PRO A 335 0.49 -13.26 9.23
N PHE A 336 0.82 -12.49 8.19
CA PHE A 336 0.06 -11.30 7.85
C PHE A 336 -1.37 -11.66 7.52
N GLY A 337 -2.31 -10.78 7.85
CA GLY A 337 -3.68 -10.97 7.42
C GLY A 337 -4.65 -9.92 7.92
N ILE A 338 -5.86 -9.97 7.37
CA ILE A 338 -7.00 -9.15 7.79
C ILE A 338 -8.07 -10.10 8.32
N ILE A 339 -8.19 -10.17 9.63
CA ILE A 339 -8.99 -11.20 10.32
C ILE A 339 -10.38 -10.62 10.62
N GLU A 340 -11.44 -11.29 10.17
CA GLU A 340 -12.80 -10.96 10.58
C GLU A 340 -12.98 -11.25 12.08
N MET A 341 -13.24 -10.19 12.86
CA MET A 341 -13.47 -10.26 14.30
C MET A 341 -14.95 -10.41 14.65
N GLY A 342 -15.84 -9.95 13.77
CA GLY A 342 -17.28 -10.10 13.94
C GLY A 342 -18.12 -9.43 12.86
N ALA A 343 -19.36 -9.89 12.76
CA ALA A 343 -20.39 -9.38 11.87
C ALA A 343 -21.69 -9.12 12.67
N PHE A 344 -21.94 -7.86 12.99
CA PHE A 344 -22.98 -7.45 13.94
C PHE A 344 -24.22 -6.91 13.19
N THR A 345 -25.38 -7.52 13.40
CA THR A 345 -26.69 -6.99 12.94
C THR A 345 -27.46 -6.29 14.07
N ASN A 346 -26.92 -6.36 15.29
CA ASN A 346 -27.46 -5.81 16.51
C ASN A 346 -26.32 -5.40 17.43
N ILE A 347 -26.50 -4.32 18.19
CA ILE A 347 -25.58 -3.86 19.23
C ILE A 347 -26.38 -3.69 20.52
N ASP A 348 -26.09 -4.51 21.53
CA ASP A 348 -26.71 -4.48 22.86
C ASP A 348 -28.25 -4.35 22.83
N GLY A 349 -28.91 -5.15 21.98
CA GLY A 349 -30.37 -5.15 21.82
C GLY A 349 -30.90 -4.16 20.79
N VAL A 350 -30.09 -3.22 20.28
CA VAL A 350 -30.48 -2.31 19.20
C VAL A 350 -30.21 -2.95 17.84
N LYS A 351 -31.27 -3.24 17.08
CA LYS A 351 -31.15 -3.76 15.71
C LYS A 351 -30.61 -2.67 14.79
N LEU A 352 -29.55 -2.97 14.04
CA LEU A 352 -28.97 -2.04 13.08
C LEU A 352 -29.87 -1.92 11.84
N GLY A 353 -30.04 -0.67 11.40
CA GLY A 353 -30.57 -0.35 10.08
C GLY A 353 -29.47 -0.35 9.04
N GLN A 354 -29.74 0.24 7.86
CA GLN A 354 -28.70 0.53 6.88
C GLN A 354 -27.62 1.41 7.53
N VAL A 355 -26.40 0.88 7.68
CA VAL A 355 -25.27 1.59 8.29
C VAL A 355 -24.63 2.48 7.21
N ALA A 356 -24.94 3.77 7.26
CA ALA A 356 -24.58 4.71 6.21
C ALA A 356 -23.29 5.50 6.49
N GLY A 357 -22.95 5.66 7.77
CA GLY A 357 -21.78 6.43 8.19
C GLY A 357 -21.10 5.82 9.42
N LEU A 358 -19.78 5.99 9.49
CA LEU A 358 -18.94 5.58 10.62
C LEU A 358 -17.96 6.71 10.95
N THR A 359 -17.63 6.88 12.22
CA THR A 359 -16.54 7.75 12.69
C THR A 359 -16.11 7.31 14.10
N PHE A 360 -15.16 7.99 14.73
CA PHE A 360 -14.66 7.65 16.07
C PHE A 360 -14.80 8.82 17.04
N TYR A 361 -15.10 8.51 18.31
CA TYR A 361 -15.15 9.49 19.38
C TYR A 361 -14.59 8.90 20.68
N ASN A 362 -13.51 9.50 21.19
CA ASN A 362 -12.82 9.06 22.41
C ASN A 362 -12.50 7.54 22.42
N GLY A 363 -11.98 7.04 21.29
CA GLY A 363 -11.64 5.61 21.11
C GLY A 363 -12.84 4.67 20.92
N ASN A 364 -14.07 5.19 20.88
CA ASN A 364 -15.28 4.41 20.60
C ASN A 364 -15.71 4.60 19.14
N LEU A 365 -16.30 3.56 18.55
CA LEU A 365 -16.91 3.66 17.23
C LEU A 365 -18.24 4.41 17.34
N VAL A 366 -18.48 5.33 16.44
CA VAL A 366 -19.76 6.02 16.26
C VAL A 366 -20.41 5.48 14.98
N ILE A 367 -21.56 4.85 15.14
CA ILE A 367 -22.33 4.23 14.06
C ILE A 367 -23.50 5.15 13.70
N PHE A 368 -23.59 5.56 12.43
CA PHE A 368 -24.71 6.31 11.89
C PHE A 368 -25.55 5.41 10.98
N HIS A 369 -26.75 5.08 11.43
CA HIS A 369 -27.64 4.15 10.73
C HIS A 369 -29.05 4.72 10.56
N ARG A 370 -29.81 4.13 9.64
CA ARG A 370 -31.16 4.61 9.27
C ARG A 370 -32.29 4.02 10.11
N ALA A 371 -31.99 3.40 11.26
CA ALA A 371 -32.96 2.65 12.06
C ALA A 371 -33.86 1.75 11.18
N GLY A 372 -35.19 1.89 11.23
CA GLY A 372 -36.12 1.14 10.38
C GLY A 372 -36.27 1.67 8.95
N ARG A 373 -35.73 2.85 8.62
CA ARG A 373 -35.89 3.48 7.30
C ARG A 373 -34.93 2.86 6.28
N VAL A 374 -35.46 2.54 5.09
CA VAL A 374 -34.70 1.97 3.98
C VAL A 374 -34.69 2.95 2.81
N TRP A 375 -33.50 3.27 2.29
CA TRP A 375 -33.37 3.96 1.00
C TRP A 375 -33.42 2.94 -0.13
N ASN A 376 -34.42 3.08 -0.98
CA ASN A 376 -34.60 2.31 -2.22
C ASN A 376 -35.09 3.23 -3.36
N GLN A 377 -35.47 2.61 -4.47
CA GLN A 377 -35.93 3.26 -5.70
C GLN A 377 -37.17 4.16 -5.49
N ASN A 378 -37.99 3.87 -4.47
CA ASN A 378 -39.25 4.55 -4.17
C ASN A 378 -39.12 5.56 -3.02
N THR A 379 -37.90 5.98 -2.69
CA THR A 379 -37.68 6.91 -1.55
C THR A 379 -37.86 8.37 -1.96
N PHE A 380 -37.53 8.70 -3.20
CA PHE A 380 -37.59 10.04 -3.75
C PHE A 380 -38.45 10.06 -5.01
N ASP A 381 -39.01 11.22 -5.35
CA ASP A 381 -39.58 11.45 -6.66
C ASP A 381 -38.50 11.75 -7.73
N GLN A 382 -38.94 12.00 -8.96
CA GLN A 382 -38.07 12.34 -10.08
C GLN A 382 -37.29 13.66 -9.91
N TYR A 383 -37.71 14.53 -8.98
CA TYR A 383 -37.06 15.79 -8.65
C TYR A 383 -36.16 15.68 -7.42
N ASN A 384 -35.87 14.44 -6.98
CA ASN A 384 -35.09 14.15 -5.79
C ASN A 384 -35.72 14.62 -4.48
N VAL A 385 -37.02 14.93 -4.45
CA VAL A 385 -37.74 15.30 -3.23
C VAL A 385 -38.17 14.04 -2.49
N LEU A 386 -37.95 14.02 -1.17
CA LEU A 386 -38.31 12.89 -0.32
C LEU A 386 -39.84 12.70 -0.29
N LEU A 387 -40.30 11.50 -0.64
CA LEU A 387 -41.74 11.17 -0.69
C LEU A 387 -42.35 11.07 0.71
N ASP A 388 -41.76 10.25 1.56
CA ASP A 388 -42.15 10.16 2.97
C ASP A 388 -41.36 11.20 3.78
N LYS A 389 -42.03 12.30 4.12
CA LYS A 389 -41.46 13.41 4.90
C LYS A 389 -41.61 13.20 6.42
N THR A 390 -41.85 11.97 6.88
CA THR A 390 -41.79 11.68 8.32
C THR A 390 -40.33 11.53 8.77
N PRO A 391 -39.92 12.25 9.83
CA PRO A 391 -38.60 12.08 10.43
C PRO A 391 -38.45 10.72 11.10
N ILE A 392 -37.22 10.25 11.24
CA ILE A 392 -36.91 9.04 12.01
C ILE A 392 -37.10 9.33 13.50
N ASN A 393 -37.95 8.55 14.17
CA ASN A 393 -38.26 8.71 15.60
C ASN A 393 -37.38 7.83 16.52
N ASP A 394 -36.50 7.01 15.94
CA ASP A 394 -35.58 6.14 16.66
C ASP A 394 -34.19 6.77 16.85
N ASP A 395 -33.37 6.16 17.70
CA ASP A 395 -31.95 6.50 17.80
C ASP A 395 -31.26 6.16 16.47
N VAL A 396 -30.57 7.13 15.86
CA VAL A 396 -29.87 6.95 14.57
C VAL A 396 -28.35 6.94 14.72
N ILE A 397 -27.84 7.39 15.87
CA ILE A 397 -26.41 7.39 16.20
C ILE A 397 -26.19 6.52 17.43
N LEU A 398 -25.29 5.55 17.32
CA LEU A 398 -24.85 4.69 18.42
C LEU A 398 -23.36 4.91 18.67
N ILE A 399 -22.97 5.15 19.92
CA ILE A 399 -21.55 5.16 20.31
C ILE A 399 -21.26 3.85 21.02
N VAL A 400 -20.29 3.10 20.51
CA VAL A 400 -20.04 1.70 20.88
C VAL A 400 -18.56 1.50 21.22
N ALA A 401 -18.31 0.97 22.41
CA ALA A 401 -17.00 0.52 22.81
C ALA A 401 -16.79 -0.93 22.34
N PHE A 402 -15.64 -1.21 21.75
CA PHE A 402 -15.22 -2.56 21.38
C PHE A 402 -14.09 -3.03 22.29
N ASN A 403 -14.22 -4.26 22.81
CA ASN A 403 -13.12 -4.96 23.48
C ASN A 403 -12.99 -6.36 22.85
N GLY A 404 -12.08 -6.48 21.88
CA GLY A 404 -12.08 -7.62 20.97
C GLY A 404 -13.37 -7.65 20.17
N ASN A 405 -14.09 -8.78 20.21
CA ASN A 405 -15.38 -8.95 19.55
C ASN A 405 -16.60 -8.61 20.44
N LYS A 406 -16.37 -8.19 21.70
CA LYS A 406 -17.46 -7.80 22.60
C LYS A 406 -17.78 -6.33 22.42
N THR A 407 -19.07 -6.04 22.30
CA THR A 407 -19.60 -4.68 22.20
C THR A 407 -20.14 -4.20 23.54
N ARG A 408 -20.04 -2.89 23.77
CA ARG A 408 -20.77 -2.21 24.84
C ARG A 408 -21.30 -0.88 24.32
N LEU A 409 -22.61 -0.72 24.34
CA LEU A 409 -23.29 0.51 23.96
C LEU A 409 -23.02 1.58 25.02
N VAL A 410 -22.43 2.68 24.60
CA VAL A 410 -22.06 3.82 25.44
C VAL A 410 -23.15 4.88 25.42
N LYS A 411 -23.63 5.25 24.22
CA LYS A 411 -24.68 6.26 24.04
C LYS A 411 -25.58 5.94 22.85
N LYS A 412 -26.81 6.44 22.93
CA LYS A 412 -27.78 6.50 21.84
C LYS A 412 -28.18 7.95 21.62
N LEU A 413 -28.09 8.42 20.39
CA LEU A 413 -28.27 9.83 20.03
C LEU A 413 -29.11 9.96 18.76
N GLY A 414 -29.57 11.19 18.48
CA GLY A 414 -30.25 11.54 17.24
C GLY A 414 -31.75 11.20 17.19
N ARG A 415 -32.30 10.60 18.26
CA ARG A 415 -33.74 10.38 18.40
C ARG A 415 -34.52 11.70 18.32
N ASN A 416 -35.61 11.70 17.57
CA ASN A 416 -36.55 12.82 17.56
C ASN A 416 -37.27 12.90 18.93
N LYS A 417 -37.12 14.02 19.65
CA LYS A 417 -37.81 14.25 20.93
C LYS A 417 -38.90 15.29 20.74
N TYR A 418 -40.07 15.04 21.34
CA TYR A 418 -41.08 16.05 21.52
C TYR A 418 -40.56 17.08 22.53
N VAL A 419 -40.44 18.34 22.11
CA VAL A 419 -40.28 19.45 23.05
C VAL A 419 -41.67 19.77 23.59
N ILE A 420 -41.98 19.29 24.80
CA ILE A 420 -43.08 19.85 25.59
C ILE A 420 -42.45 20.98 26.38
N ASP A 421 -42.57 22.22 25.89
CA ASP A 421 -42.26 23.38 26.70
C ASP A 421 -43.25 23.43 27.86
N TYR A 422 -42.71 23.35 29.08
CA TYR A 422 -43.48 23.62 30.29
C TYR A 422 -44.01 25.05 30.19
N VAL A 423 -45.34 25.13 30.07
CA VAL A 423 -46.17 26.32 30.10
C VAL A 423 -45.65 27.33 31.13
N VAL A 424 -45.04 28.44 30.67
CA VAL A 424 -45.15 29.71 31.39
C VAL A 424 -46.51 30.26 31.03
N ALA A 425 -47.49 30.05 31.92
CA ALA A 425 -48.80 30.63 31.80
C ALA A 425 -48.66 32.15 31.80
N LEU A 426 -48.70 32.80 30.63
CA LEU A 426 -49.52 34.01 30.41
C LEU A 426 -49.57 34.55 28.96
N PHE A 427 -48.75 34.10 28.00
CA PHE A 427 -48.85 34.62 26.62
C PHE A 427 -48.78 33.50 25.58
N ARG A 428 -49.90 33.30 24.87
CA ARG A 428 -50.06 32.33 23.77
C ARG A 428 -49.34 32.81 22.51
N ILE A 429 -48.11 32.34 22.30
CA ILE A 429 -47.60 31.89 21.01
C ILE A 429 -46.76 30.64 21.30
N VAL A 430 -47.33 29.45 21.13
CA VAL A 430 -46.56 28.19 21.13
C VAL A 430 -46.14 27.94 19.68
N CYS A 431 -44.95 28.37 19.30
CA CYS A 431 -44.30 27.81 18.12
C CYS A 431 -43.80 26.42 18.52
N GLN A 432 -44.57 25.37 18.24
CA GLN A 432 -44.07 23.99 18.25
C GLN A 432 -42.99 23.87 17.17
N GLN A 433 -41.74 24.16 17.53
CA GLN A 433 -40.63 24.00 16.60
C GLN A 433 -40.19 22.54 16.68
N PHE A 434 -40.83 21.70 15.88
CA PHE A 434 -40.35 20.35 15.59
C PHE A 434 -38.96 20.45 14.96
N ALA A 435 -37.92 20.36 15.77
CA ALA A 435 -36.56 20.20 15.28
C ALA A 435 -36.35 18.73 14.88
N SER A 436 -37.11 18.26 13.89
CA SER A 436 -36.92 16.97 13.24
C SER A 436 -35.49 16.86 12.74
N ARG A 437 -34.69 15.97 13.35
CA ARG A 437 -33.23 15.96 13.18
C ARG A 437 -32.75 15.17 11.97
N PHE A 438 -33.36 14.02 11.69
CA PHE A 438 -32.93 13.13 10.62
C PHE A 438 -34.13 12.54 9.88
N TYR A 439 -34.03 12.51 8.55
CA TYR A 439 -35.02 11.96 7.63
C TYR A 439 -34.44 10.75 6.89
N LEU A 440 -33.21 10.89 6.40
CA LEU A 440 -32.48 9.81 5.76
C LEU A 440 -30.96 10.06 5.94
N PRO A 441 -30.38 9.63 7.07
CA PRO A 441 -28.99 9.93 7.40
C PRO A 441 -28.01 9.24 6.43
N HIS A 442 -26.89 9.93 6.14
CA HIS A 442 -25.86 9.44 5.22
C HIS A 442 -24.44 9.59 5.78
N GLY A 443 -23.82 10.77 5.64
CA GLY A 443 -22.45 11.04 6.06
C GLY A 443 -22.36 11.49 7.52
N ILE A 444 -21.26 11.12 8.18
CA ILE A 444 -20.96 11.52 9.57
C ILE A 444 -19.45 11.72 9.73
N TYR A 445 -19.05 12.74 10.48
CA TYR A 445 -17.68 13.00 10.86
C TYR A 445 -17.62 13.59 12.27
N MET A 446 -16.68 13.11 13.07
CA MET A 446 -16.38 13.64 14.40
C MET A 446 -15.04 14.37 14.36
N ASP A 447 -15.01 15.63 14.76
CA ASP A 447 -13.76 16.37 14.89
C ASP A 447 -13.06 16.10 16.23
N LYS A 448 -11.81 16.56 16.33
CA LYS A 448 -10.99 16.46 17.54
C LYS A 448 -11.54 17.26 18.73
N ASP A 449 -12.40 18.23 18.48
CA ASP A 449 -12.99 19.11 19.50
C ASP A 449 -14.34 18.55 20.02
N GLY A 450 -14.78 17.40 19.49
CA GLY A 450 -15.99 16.69 19.89
C GLY A 450 -17.27 17.19 19.23
N PHE A 451 -17.17 17.95 18.14
CA PHE A 451 -18.31 18.32 17.31
C PHE A 451 -18.57 17.27 16.23
N LEU A 452 -19.85 16.98 16.05
CA LEU A 452 -20.32 16.04 15.05
C LEU A 452 -20.84 16.81 13.83
N TYR A 453 -20.42 16.38 12.66
CA TYR A 453 -20.88 16.89 11.37
C TYR A 453 -21.65 15.78 10.67
N THR A 454 -22.83 16.08 10.14
CA THR A 454 -23.68 15.08 9.49
C THR A 454 -24.27 15.59 8.19
N THR A 455 -24.44 14.71 7.23
CA THR A 455 -25.28 14.94 6.05
C THR A 455 -26.54 14.07 6.13
N ASP A 456 -27.66 14.64 5.67
CA ASP A 456 -28.92 13.93 5.57
C ASP A 456 -29.46 14.10 4.15
N VAL A 457 -29.47 13.00 3.40
CA VAL A 457 -29.85 13.00 1.98
C VAL A 457 -31.35 13.20 1.79
N GLY A 458 -32.17 12.91 2.80
CA GLY A 458 -33.62 13.03 2.75
C GLY A 458 -34.08 14.48 2.93
N SER A 459 -33.41 15.20 3.82
CA SER A 459 -33.66 16.62 4.06
C SER A 459 -32.79 17.55 3.23
N HIS A 460 -31.77 17.02 2.53
CA HIS A 460 -30.79 17.80 1.76
C HIS A 460 -30.03 18.82 2.63
N MET A 461 -29.72 18.44 3.87
CA MET A 461 -29.08 19.32 4.84
C MET A 461 -27.71 18.80 5.29
N VAL A 462 -26.86 19.74 5.67
CA VAL A 462 -25.61 19.50 6.42
C VAL A 462 -25.74 20.19 7.77
N ALA A 463 -25.27 19.56 8.85
CA ALA A 463 -25.38 20.14 10.19
C ALA A 463 -24.16 19.84 11.06
N LYS A 464 -23.82 20.81 11.93
CA LYS A 464 -22.87 20.67 13.04
C LYS A 464 -23.62 20.56 14.35
N TRP A 465 -23.21 19.60 15.18
CA TRP A 465 -23.83 19.29 16.46
C TRP A 465 -22.79 19.24 17.56
N LYS A 466 -23.21 19.60 18.77
CA LYS A 466 -22.48 19.30 20.00
C LYS A 466 -23.18 18.15 20.72
N ILE A 467 -22.40 17.17 21.18
CA ILE A 467 -22.93 16.13 22.07
C ILE A 467 -23.10 16.76 23.47
N ASP A 468 -24.34 16.76 23.97
CA ASP A 468 -24.67 17.22 25.32
C ASP A 468 -25.44 16.12 26.06
N GLY A 469 -24.82 15.53 27.09
CA GLY A 469 -25.37 14.39 27.79
C GLY A 469 -25.68 13.21 26.85
N ASN A 470 -26.97 12.85 26.75
CA ASN A 470 -27.48 11.81 25.85
C ASN A 470 -28.29 12.43 24.70
N ASP A 471 -27.88 13.61 24.24
CA ASP A 471 -28.57 14.35 23.21
C ASP A 471 -27.62 15.10 22.26
N LEU A 472 -28.18 15.64 21.17
CA LEU A 472 -27.48 16.49 20.21
C LEU A 472 -28.04 17.91 20.27
N GLN A 473 -27.16 18.88 20.51
CA GLN A 473 -27.46 20.29 20.39
C GLN A 473 -27.03 20.76 18.99
N LEU A 474 -27.97 21.32 18.22
CA LEU A 474 -27.65 21.93 16.92
C LEU A 474 -26.79 23.18 17.12
N VAL A 475 -25.66 23.25 16.45
CA VAL A 475 -24.78 24.43 16.42
C VAL A 475 -25.12 25.29 15.20
N TRP A 476 -25.10 24.69 14.02
CA TRP A 476 -25.56 25.30 12.78
C TRP A 476 -26.03 24.24 11.79
N GLN A 477 -26.78 24.68 10.78
CA GLN A 477 -27.22 23.87 9.64
C GLN A 477 -27.08 24.68 8.34
N SER A 478 -26.87 23.98 7.23
CA SER A 478 -26.69 24.56 5.90
C SER A 478 -27.49 23.78 4.86
N GLY A 479 -28.11 24.47 3.91
CA GLY A 479 -29.07 23.93 2.94
C GLY A 479 -30.50 24.47 3.12
N GLN A 480 -31.40 24.08 2.22
CA GLN A 480 -32.84 24.32 2.35
C GLN A 480 -33.58 23.02 2.60
N LYS A 481 -34.25 22.93 3.75
CA LYS A 481 -34.79 21.68 4.26
C LYS A 481 -35.85 21.10 3.32
N LEU A 482 -35.67 19.84 2.94
CA LEU A 482 -36.55 19.05 2.06
C LEU A 482 -36.69 19.61 0.63
N LEU A 483 -35.83 20.56 0.25
CA LEU A 483 -35.81 21.19 -1.07
C LEU A 483 -34.44 20.95 -1.70
N PRO A 484 -34.32 20.04 -2.67
CA PRO A 484 -33.09 19.84 -3.42
C PRO A 484 -32.92 20.92 -4.50
N ASP A 485 -31.72 21.46 -4.63
CA ASP A 485 -31.31 22.27 -5.79
C ASP A 485 -29.77 22.26 -5.91
N SER A 486 -29.26 22.94 -6.93
CA SER A 486 -27.86 23.11 -7.28
C SER A 486 -27.32 24.52 -7.02
N ASP A 487 -28.16 25.45 -6.56
CA ASP A 487 -27.76 26.84 -6.30
C ASP A 487 -26.79 26.97 -5.09
N LYS A 488 -26.48 28.22 -4.70
CA LYS A 488 -25.54 28.52 -3.61
C LYS A 488 -26.08 28.27 -2.20
N THR A 489 -27.38 28.09 -2.03
CA THR A 489 -28.06 27.93 -0.75
C THR A 489 -28.65 26.53 -0.53
N HIS A 490 -28.67 25.71 -1.57
CA HIS A 490 -29.21 24.35 -1.55
C HIS A 490 -28.10 23.29 -1.72
N PHE A 491 -28.40 22.11 -1.20
CA PHE A 491 -27.71 20.87 -1.54
C PHE A 491 -28.68 19.94 -2.27
N CYS A 492 -28.16 18.91 -2.93
CA CYS A 492 -29.00 17.84 -3.46
C CYS A 492 -28.40 16.49 -3.10
N LYS A 493 -28.94 15.95 -2.00
CA LYS A 493 -28.54 14.67 -1.39
C LYS A 493 -27.03 14.67 -1.06
N PRO A 494 -26.57 15.53 -0.11
CA PRO A 494 -25.17 15.56 0.29
C PRO A 494 -24.77 14.23 0.95
N ALA A 495 -23.67 13.63 0.49
CA ALA A 495 -23.32 12.24 0.76
C ALA A 495 -22.23 12.09 1.83
N GLY A 496 -21.15 12.88 1.74
CA GLY A 496 -20.02 12.83 2.66
C GLY A 496 -19.73 14.18 3.30
N VAL A 497 -19.08 14.18 4.46
CA VAL A 497 -18.64 15.40 5.14
C VAL A 497 -17.34 15.14 5.90
N VAL A 498 -16.41 16.09 5.85
CA VAL A 498 -15.16 16.09 6.64
C VAL A 498 -14.81 17.51 7.06
N LYS A 499 -14.10 17.68 8.18
CA LYS A 499 -13.55 18.96 8.61
C LYS A 499 -12.03 18.92 8.55
N THR A 500 -11.42 19.93 7.94
CA THR A 500 -9.98 20.21 8.02
C THR A 500 -9.76 21.52 8.79
N ASP A 501 -8.51 21.99 8.86
CA ASP A 501 -8.21 23.29 9.44
C ASP A 501 -8.70 24.46 8.55
N GLU A 502 -8.95 24.21 7.26
CA GLU A 502 -9.42 25.23 6.30
C GLU A 502 -10.95 25.33 6.20
N GLY A 503 -11.69 24.40 6.78
CA GLY A 503 -13.15 24.42 6.75
C GLY A 503 -13.80 23.04 6.78
N VAL A 504 -15.09 23.01 6.51
CA VAL A 504 -15.88 21.78 6.40
C VAL A 504 -16.17 21.50 4.94
N PHE A 505 -15.76 20.35 4.44
CA PHE A 505 -15.92 19.95 3.05
C PHE A 505 -17.04 18.91 2.94
N VAL A 506 -17.93 19.12 1.99
CA VAL A 506 -19.14 18.31 1.78
C VAL A 506 -19.14 17.77 0.37
N ALA A 507 -19.29 16.45 0.22
CA ALA A 507 -19.52 15.82 -1.07
C ALA A 507 -21.01 15.92 -1.44
N ASP A 508 -21.36 16.93 -2.24
CA ASP A 508 -22.73 17.16 -2.74
C ASP A 508 -22.96 16.39 -4.06
N GLY A 509 -22.82 15.07 -3.97
CA GLY A 509 -22.49 14.27 -5.14
C GLY A 509 -23.64 13.66 -5.92
N TYR A 510 -24.75 13.30 -5.28
CA TYR A 510 -25.82 12.54 -5.94
C TYR A 510 -26.49 13.28 -7.09
N CYS A 511 -26.55 14.62 -7.03
CA CYS A 511 -27.11 15.43 -8.12
C CYS A 511 -26.12 16.45 -8.67
N ASN A 512 -25.26 17.02 -7.81
CA ASN A 512 -24.52 18.24 -8.17
C ASN A 512 -23.05 17.99 -8.55
N ASN A 513 -22.52 16.76 -8.36
CA ASN A 513 -21.14 16.36 -8.74
C ASN A 513 -20.04 17.34 -8.29
N ARG A 514 -20.19 17.91 -7.08
CA ARG A 514 -19.29 18.95 -6.55
C ARG A 514 -18.90 18.68 -5.10
N ILE A 515 -17.80 19.30 -4.70
CA ILE A 515 -17.40 19.46 -3.30
C ILE A 515 -17.69 20.90 -2.89
N VAL A 516 -18.35 21.08 -1.75
CA VAL A 516 -18.69 22.39 -1.19
C VAL A 516 -17.89 22.62 0.09
N GLN A 517 -17.24 23.78 0.20
CA GLN A 517 -16.56 24.22 1.42
C GLN A 517 -17.48 25.15 2.22
N LEU A 518 -17.64 24.83 3.50
CA LEU A 518 -18.38 25.60 4.48
C LEU A 518 -17.44 26.13 5.56
N ASN A 519 -17.74 27.33 6.03
CA ASN A 519 -17.13 27.90 7.22
C ASN A 519 -17.44 27.02 8.44
N SER A 520 -16.40 26.62 9.18
CA SER A 520 -16.53 25.69 10.30
C SER A 520 -17.36 26.21 11.49
N GLU A 521 -17.45 27.53 11.65
CA GLU A 521 -18.16 28.19 12.75
C GLU A 521 -19.59 28.60 12.41
N THR A 522 -19.83 29.03 11.17
CA THR A 522 -21.14 29.56 10.75
C THR A 522 -21.94 28.59 9.88
N GLY A 523 -21.31 27.61 9.24
CA GLY A 523 -21.94 26.74 8.24
C GLY A 523 -22.24 27.44 6.91
N ASN A 524 -21.82 28.71 6.77
CA ASN A 524 -21.98 29.47 5.53
C ASN A 524 -21.06 28.90 4.46
N ARG A 525 -21.57 28.84 3.23
CA ARG A 525 -20.80 28.39 2.08
C ARG A 525 -19.74 29.42 1.70
N GLU A 526 -18.49 28.97 1.59
CA GLU A 526 -17.35 29.81 1.26
C GLU A 526 -16.86 29.56 -0.17
N ASN A 527 -16.77 28.28 -0.57
CA ASN A 527 -16.26 27.90 -1.89
C ASN A 527 -16.94 26.61 -2.42
N GLU A 528 -16.71 26.30 -3.68
CA GLU A 528 -17.00 24.99 -4.28
C GLU A 528 -15.99 24.65 -5.37
N PHE A 529 -15.79 23.36 -5.62
CA PHE A 529 -15.04 22.88 -6.78
C PHE A 529 -15.58 21.52 -7.23
N GLY A 530 -15.14 21.09 -8.41
CA GLY A 530 -15.64 19.89 -9.06
C GLY A 530 -16.69 20.19 -10.12
N LEU A 531 -16.66 19.41 -11.20
CA LEU A 531 -17.62 19.44 -12.31
C LEU A 531 -17.93 18.00 -12.74
N PRO A 532 -19.09 17.75 -13.35
CA PRO A 532 -19.39 16.43 -13.92
C PRO A 532 -18.32 15.99 -14.94
N GLY A 533 -17.81 14.77 -14.81
CA GLY A 533 -16.89 14.17 -15.78
C GLY A 533 -15.93 13.15 -15.19
N ASN A 534 -14.93 12.76 -15.99
CA ASN A 534 -13.98 11.69 -15.68
C ASN A 534 -12.52 12.19 -15.63
N GLY A 535 -12.29 13.47 -15.90
CA GLY A 535 -10.96 14.09 -15.83
C GLY A 535 -10.49 14.37 -14.39
N PRO A 536 -9.26 14.85 -14.23
CA PRO A 536 -8.75 15.32 -12.93
C PRO A 536 -9.67 16.37 -12.30
N ALA A 537 -9.98 16.19 -11.01
CA ALA A 537 -10.91 17.02 -10.22
C ALA A 537 -12.35 17.12 -10.79
N GLN A 538 -12.70 16.30 -11.78
CA GLN A 538 -14.08 16.08 -12.20
C GLN A 538 -14.64 14.85 -11.47
N PHE A 539 -15.95 14.80 -11.31
CA PHE A 539 -16.61 13.72 -10.58
C PHE A 539 -17.83 13.18 -11.30
N ASN A 540 -18.11 11.92 -11.01
CA ASN A 540 -19.36 11.23 -11.31
C ASN A 540 -19.85 10.59 -10.01
N LEU A 541 -20.64 11.36 -9.26
CA LEU A 541 -21.14 11.02 -7.93
C LEU A 541 -20.02 10.92 -6.87
N PRO A 542 -19.45 12.04 -6.40
CA PRO A 542 -18.58 12.05 -5.22
C PRO A 542 -19.40 11.64 -3.99
N HIS A 543 -19.13 10.46 -3.44
CA HIS A 543 -20.01 9.81 -2.47
C HIS A 543 -19.52 9.90 -1.02
N ASP A 544 -18.20 9.87 -0.84
CA ASP A 544 -17.55 9.99 0.47
C ASP A 544 -16.34 10.91 0.36
N ILE A 545 -15.99 11.56 1.46
CA ILE A 545 -14.86 12.47 1.54
C ILE A 545 -14.21 12.36 2.91
N VAL A 546 -12.89 12.21 2.94
CA VAL A 546 -12.09 12.14 4.17
C VAL A 546 -10.84 13.01 4.04
N SER A 547 -10.21 13.31 5.16
CA SER A 547 -8.96 14.07 5.23
C SER A 547 -7.80 13.11 5.39
N MET A 548 -6.72 13.32 4.65
CA MET A 548 -5.47 12.61 4.86
C MET A 548 -4.89 12.91 6.24
N PRO A 549 -4.37 11.90 6.98
CA PRO A 549 -3.71 12.13 8.27
C PRO A 549 -2.52 13.10 8.18
N THR A 550 -1.84 13.10 7.05
CA THR A 550 -0.68 13.96 6.74
C THR A 550 -0.99 14.89 5.57
N GLY A 551 -0.63 16.16 5.68
CA GLY A 551 -0.74 17.14 4.58
C GLY A 551 -2.09 17.84 4.45
N GLY A 552 -3.14 17.40 5.15
CA GLY A 552 -4.44 18.08 5.16
C GLY A 552 -5.21 18.00 3.83
N HIS A 553 -4.75 17.17 2.90
CA HIS A 553 -5.40 16.92 1.61
C HIS A 553 -6.73 16.16 1.79
N LEU A 554 -7.57 16.21 0.76
CA LEU A 554 -8.86 15.55 0.71
C LEU A 554 -8.77 14.29 -0.15
N LEU A 555 -9.29 13.18 0.35
CA LEU A 555 -9.59 12.01 -0.48
C LEU A 555 -11.08 11.99 -0.78
N VAL A 556 -11.41 11.97 -2.07
CA VAL A 556 -12.79 11.94 -2.55
C VAL A 556 -13.06 10.60 -3.25
N ALA A 557 -14.02 9.84 -2.73
CA ALA A 557 -14.54 8.64 -3.37
C ALA A 557 -15.48 9.02 -4.52
N ASP A 558 -15.00 8.88 -5.75
CA ASP A 558 -15.71 9.20 -6.99
C ASP A 558 -16.43 7.96 -7.51
N ARG A 559 -17.68 7.79 -7.07
CA ARG A 559 -18.32 6.49 -7.00
C ARG A 559 -18.53 5.83 -8.34
N GLU A 560 -19.07 6.53 -9.32
CA GLU A 560 -19.41 5.93 -10.61
C GLU A 560 -18.22 5.95 -11.58
N ASN A 561 -17.15 6.68 -11.27
CA ASN A 561 -15.87 6.58 -11.98
C ASN A 561 -14.96 5.48 -11.43
N GLY A 562 -15.32 4.85 -10.31
CA GLY A 562 -14.56 3.73 -9.75
C GLY A 562 -13.15 4.11 -9.31
N ARG A 563 -12.99 5.29 -8.70
CA ARG A 563 -11.69 5.80 -8.25
C ARG A 563 -11.78 6.57 -6.94
N VAL A 564 -10.63 6.78 -6.32
CA VAL A 564 -10.45 7.77 -5.25
C VAL A 564 -9.45 8.81 -5.75
N GLN A 565 -9.80 10.09 -5.65
CA GLN A 565 -8.89 11.20 -5.99
C GLN A 565 -8.36 11.86 -4.71
N GLU A 566 -7.06 12.07 -4.64
CA GLU A 566 -6.42 12.97 -3.67
C GLU A 566 -6.35 14.38 -4.26
N LEU A 567 -6.87 15.34 -3.52
CA LEU A 567 -7.00 16.74 -3.93
C LEU A 567 -6.47 17.66 -2.84
N SER A 568 -5.96 18.83 -3.24
CA SER A 568 -5.81 19.93 -2.30
C SER A 568 -7.19 20.37 -1.78
N THR A 569 -7.21 21.08 -0.66
CA THR A 569 -8.42 21.75 -0.14
C THR A 569 -8.98 22.81 -1.09
N HIS A 570 -8.20 23.24 -2.08
CA HIS A 570 -8.61 24.19 -3.12
C HIS A 570 -9.14 23.49 -4.38
N GLY A 571 -9.11 22.14 -4.43
CA GLY A 571 -9.60 21.33 -5.53
C GLY A 571 -8.54 20.98 -6.59
N ASP A 572 -7.26 21.24 -6.33
CA ASP A 572 -6.18 20.86 -7.23
C ASP A 572 -5.95 19.35 -7.19
N PHE A 573 -5.90 18.72 -8.35
CA PHE A 573 -5.64 17.29 -8.45
C PHE A 573 -4.19 16.94 -8.10
N ILE A 574 -4.00 15.93 -7.24
CA ILE A 574 -2.69 15.43 -6.82
C ILE A 574 -2.44 14.05 -7.45
N ILE A 575 -3.28 13.07 -7.13
CA ILE A 575 -3.16 11.68 -7.61
C ILE A 575 -4.51 10.96 -7.50
N GLU A 576 -4.66 9.82 -8.18
CA GLU A 576 -5.81 8.94 -8.00
C GLU A 576 -5.42 7.46 -7.86
N TRP A 577 -6.30 6.70 -7.21
CA TRP A 577 -6.30 5.24 -7.21
C TRP A 577 -7.48 4.76 -8.06
N ALA A 578 -7.15 4.23 -9.23
CA ALA A 578 -8.08 3.61 -10.16
C ALA A 578 -7.52 2.25 -10.61
N SER A 579 -8.39 1.26 -10.82
CA SER A 579 -7.97 -0.09 -11.20
C SER A 579 -9.08 -0.84 -11.92
N GLY A 580 -8.72 -1.75 -12.84
CA GLY A 580 -9.67 -2.68 -13.44
C GLY A 580 -10.28 -3.70 -12.46
N LEU A 581 -9.80 -3.72 -11.20
CA LEU A 581 -10.32 -4.58 -10.12
C LEU A 581 -11.69 -4.12 -9.60
N PHE A 582 -12.03 -2.83 -9.74
CA PHE A 582 -13.28 -2.25 -9.27
C PHE A 582 -13.84 -1.23 -10.26
N SER A 583 -15.16 -1.17 -10.38
CA SER A 583 -15.87 -0.21 -11.25
C SER A 583 -16.56 0.92 -10.48
N ASN A 584 -16.59 0.83 -9.15
CA ASN A 584 -17.25 1.80 -8.30
C ASN A 584 -16.59 1.86 -6.92
N ILE A 585 -16.55 3.02 -6.28
CA ILE A 585 -16.04 3.20 -4.91
C ILE A 585 -17.05 3.99 -4.07
N TYR A 586 -17.64 3.36 -3.07
CA TYR A 586 -18.63 4.01 -2.20
C TYR A 586 -17.94 4.76 -1.07
N SER A 587 -16.84 4.24 -0.53
CA SER A 587 -16.21 4.88 0.62
C SER A 587 -14.70 4.67 0.59
N THR A 588 -14.01 5.59 1.23
CA THR A 588 -12.57 5.55 1.40
C THR A 588 -12.20 6.00 2.80
N ASP A 589 -11.04 5.55 3.27
CA ASP A 589 -10.41 6.07 4.47
C ASP A 589 -8.90 6.02 4.31
N ALA A 590 -8.17 6.76 5.15
CA ALA A 590 -6.72 6.78 5.14
C ALA A 590 -6.17 6.62 6.55
N GLN A 591 -5.16 5.77 6.69
CA GLN A 591 -4.43 5.58 7.94
C GLN A 591 -2.97 5.33 7.62
N ASP A 592 -2.09 6.14 8.21
CA ASP A 592 -0.66 6.16 7.91
C ASP A 592 -0.43 6.28 6.37
N ASP A 593 0.35 5.37 5.78
CA ASP A 593 0.63 5.34 4.34
C ASP A 593 -0.39 4.52 3.51
N TYR A 594 -1.48 4.05 4.13
CA TYR A 594 -2.47 3.19 3.47
C TYR A 594 -3.76 3.93 3.15
N ILE A 595 -4.23 3.73 1.91
CA ILE A 595 -5.53 4.19 1.44
C ILE A 595 -6.46 2.98 1.32
N TYR A 596 -7.61 3.06 1.96
CA TYR A 596 -8.63 2.02 1.92
C TYR A 596 -9.72 2.43 0.94
N LEU A 597 -10.13 1.50 0.09
CA LEU A 597 -11.11 1.70 -0.96
C LEU A 597 -12.20 0.63 -0.86
N LEU A 598 -13.45 1.06 -0.75
CA LEU A 598 -14.59 0.16 -0.60
C LEU A 598 -15.59 0.31 -1.75
N PRO A 599 -15.57 -0.61 -2.74
CA PRO A 599 -16.66 -0.77 -3.68
C PRO A 599 -17.95 -1.20 -2.97
N GLY A 600 -19.08 -0.68 -3.41
CA GLY A 600 -20.41 -1.09 -2.90
C GLY A 600 -21.12 -2.10 -3.79
N ARG A 601 -20.62 -2.33 -5.01
CA ARG A 601 -21.15 -3.32 -5.95
C ARG A 601 -19.99 -4.10 -6.57
N ALA A 602 -20.24 -5.37 -6.86
CA ALA A 602 -19.28 -6.20 -7.56
C ALA A 602 -19.03 -5.65 -8.98
N SER A 603 -17.78 -5.72 -9.44
CA SER A 603 -17.38 -5.32 -10.80
C SER A 603 -18.01 -6.22 -11.87
N ARG A 604 -18.24 -7.48 -11.51
CA ARG A 604 -18.84 -8.53 -12.34
C ARG A 604 -19.81 -9.33 -11.50
N GLU A 605 -20.89 -9.83 -12.11
CA GLU A 605 -21.97 -10.52 -11.39
C GLU A 605 -21.51 -11.76 -10.61
N SER A 606 -20.43 -12.43 -11.05
CA SER A 606 -19.88 -13.64 -10.41
C SER A 606 -18.82 -13.37 -9.34
N GLU A 607 -18.41 -12.11 -9.13
CA GLU A 607 -17.33 -11.77 -8.20
C GLU A 607 -17.86 -11.32 -6.84
N ALA A 608 -17.21 -11.78 -5.77
CA ALA A 608 -17.47 -11.26 -4.43
C ALA A 608 -16.89 -9.84 -4.29
N ILE A 609 -17.61 -8.97 -3.58
CA ILE A 609 -17.13 -7.63 -3.25
C ILE A 609 -15.96 -7.75 -2.27
N ARG A 610 -14.91 -6.96 -2.49
CA ARG A 610 -13.71 -6.90 -1.63
C ARG A 610 -13.39 -5.45 -1.31
N ALA A 611 -12.85 -5.20 -0.13
CA ALA A 611 -12.20 -3.93 0.18
C ALA A 611 -10.77 -3.99 -0.34
N PHE A 612 -10.28 -2.90 -0.92
CA PHE A 612 -8.94 -2.79 -1.49
C PHE A 612 -8.10 -1.82 -0.67
N VAL A 613 -6.81 -2.10 -0.59
CA VAL A 613 -5.84 -1.26 0.11
C VAL A 613 -4.73 -0.89 -0.86
N GLY A 614 -4.50 0.40 -1.04
CA GLY A 614 -3.41 0.97 -1.83
C GLY A 614 -2.41 1.73 -0.96
N ARG A 615 -1.31 2.16 -1.57
CA ARG A 615 -0.29 2.99 -0.90
C ARG A 615 -0.43 4.46 -1.29
N ALA A 616 -0.39 5.34 -0.30
CA ALA A 616 -0.34 6.78 -0.47
C ALA A 616 0.75 7.19 -1.49
N GLY A 617 0.45 8.14 -2.37
CA GLY A 617 1.39 8.65 -3.37
C GLY A 617 1.75 7.70 -4.54
N THR A 618 1.20 6.49 -4.60
CA THR A 618 1.51 5.53 -5.69
C THR A 618 0.39 5.38 -6.72
N GLY A 619 -0.87 5.58 -6.32
CA GLY A 619 -2.05 5.26 -7.14
C GLY A 619 -2.27 3.75 -7.35
N LEU A 620 -1.48 2.89 -6.69
CA LEU A 620 -1.48 1.44 -6.89
C LEU A 620 -2.16 0.70 -5.73
N ILE A 621 -2.76 -0.44 -6.05
CA ILE A 621 -3.38 -1.37 -5.10
C ILE A 621 -2.35 -2.41 -4.66
N GLU A 622 -2.24 -2.63 -3.36
CA GLU A 622 -1.32 -3.60 -2.77
C GLU A 622 -1.98 -4.93 -2.42
N TYR A 623 -3.15 -4.88 -1.80
CA TYR A 623 -3.89 -6.08 -1.39
C TYR A 623 -5.39 -5.79 -1.30
N SER A 624 -6.19 -6.85 -1.22
CA SER A 624 -7.62 -6.77 -0.95
C SER A 624 -8.06 -7.80 0.07
N PHE A 625 -9.14 -7.52 0.78
CA PHE A 625 -9.70 -8.42 1.77
C PHE A 625 -11.23 -8.49 1.71
N ALA A 626 -11.79 -9.58 2.21
CA ALA A 626 -13.23 -9.81 2.31
C ALA A 626 -13.57 -10.58 3.60
N PRO A 627 -14.85 -10.60 4.03
CA PRO A 627 -15.28 -11.40 5.16
C PRO A 627 -15.23 -12.89 4.81
N THR A 628 -14.89 -13.66 5.82
CA THR A 628 -14.77 -15.12 5.77
C THR A 628 -16.08 -15.83 6.11
N SER A 629 -16.95 -15.20 6.92
CA SER A 629 -18.18 -15.83 7.40
C SER A 629 -19.29 -15.84 6.35
N ARG A 630 -19.43 -14.75 5.59
CA ARG A 630 -20.32 -14.62 4.42
C ARG A 630 -19.87 -13.43 3.56
N PRO A 631 -20.17 -13.40 2.25
CA PRO A 631 -19.86 -12.25 1.41
C PRO A 631 -20.53 -10.97 1.92
N PHE A 632 -19.92 -9.82 1.63
CA PHE A 632 -20.60 -8.54 1.79
C PHE A 632 -21.91 -8.53 1.00
N GLY A 633 -22.93 -7.83 1.53
CA GLY A 633 -24.19 -7.62 0.82
C GLY A 633 -24.09 -6.40 -0.09
N GLN A 634 -24.01 -5.22 0.53
CA GLN A 634 -23.78 -3.95 -0.13
C GLN A 634 -22.98 -3.06 0.84
N PRO A 635 -21.66 -3.27 0.94
CA PRO A 635 -20.84 -2.52 1.87
C PRO A 635 -20.77 -1.06 1.39
N HIS A 636 -20.90 -0.11 2.30
CA HIS A 636 -21.23 1.28 1.97
C HIS A 636 -20.25 2.29 2.53
N VAL A 637 -19.75 2.04 3.74
CA VAL A 637 -18.82 2.92 4.45
C VAL A 637 -17.70 2.10 5.08
N ILE A 638 -16.46 2.58 4.98
CA ILE A 638 -15.28 2.01 5.64
C ILE A 638 -14.63 3.06 6.53
N ARG A 639 -14.24 2.69 7.74
CA ARG A 639 -13.35 3.51 8.58
C ARG A 639 -12.35 2.64 9.33
N VAL A 640 -11.14 3.15 9.51
CA VAL A 640 -10.04 2.50 10.22
C VAL A 640 -9.86 3.17 11.58
N SER A 641 -9.63 2.37 12.62
CA SER A 641 -9.38 2.90 13.94
C SER A 641 -8.14 3.82 13.94
N PRO A 642 -8.10 4.88 14.79
CA PRO A 642 -6.98 5.82 14.80
C PRO A 642 -5.59 5.20 15.07
N ASP A 643 -5.55 3.99 15.61
CA ASP A 643 -4.32 3.21 15.85
C ASP A 643 -3.98 2.24 14.71
N GLY A 644 -4.76 2.23 13.62
CA GLY A 644 -4.60 1.37 12.45
C GLY A 644 -4.86 -0.12 12.67
N ARG A 645 -5.34 -0.53 13.85
CA ARG A 645 -5.46 -1.96 14.19
C ARG A 645 -6.75 -2.60 13.74
N ASP A 646 -7.86 -1.87 13.76
CA ASP A 646 -9.19 -2.39 13.49
C ASP A 646 -9.85 -1.62 12.34
N ILE A 647 -10.49 -2.35 11.42
CA ILE A 647 -11.20 -1.79 10.27
C ILE A 647 -12.69 -2.09 10.44
N PHE A 648 -13.54 -1.08 10.27
CA PHE A 648 -14.98 -1.21 10.39
C PHE A 648 -15.65 -0.91 9.05
N ILE A 649 -16.57 -1.78 8.64
CA ILE A 649 -17.34 -1.62 7.39
C ILE A 649 -18.83 -1.67 7.69
N GLY A 650 -19.57 -0.65 7.29
CA GLY A 650 -21.03 -0.60 7.37
C GLY A 650 -21.67 -1.12 6.08
N ASP A 651 -22.64 -2.02 6.20
CA ASP A 651 -23.37 -2.63 5.08
C ASP A 651 -24.84 -2.19 5.07
N ILE A 652 -25.34 -1.81 3.89
CA ILE A 652 -26.70 -1.31 3.68
C ILE A 652 -27.63 -2.31 2.99
N ALA A 653 -27.21 -3.57 2.83
CA ALA A 653 -28.04 -4.62 2.24
C ALA A 653 -29.39 -4.73 2.98
N ASN A 654 -30.48 -4.64 2.22
CA ASN A 654 -31.82 -4.60 2.79
C ASN A 654 -32.13 -5.90 3.57
N GLY A 655 -32.64 -5.77 4.80
CA GLY A 655 -32.94 -6.90 5.69
C GLY A 655 -31.73 -7.63 6.27
N LYS A 656 -30.49 -7.27 5.86
CA LYS A 656 -29.23 -7.89 6.30
C LYS A 656 -28.14 -6.87 6.68
N SER A 657 -28.54 -5.64 7.01
CA SER A 657 -27.59 -4.59 7.37
C SER A 657 -26.69 -5.05 8.51
N THR A 658 -25.38 -4.91 8.30
CA THR A 658 -24.34 -5.52 9.12
C THR A 658 -23.24 -4.48 9.36
N LEU A 659 -22.75 -4.39 10.59
CA LEU A 659 -21.45 -3.79 10.88
C LEU A 659 -20.41 -4.91 10.91
N TRP A 660 -19.39 -4.80 10.08
CA TRP A 660 -18.27 -5.71 10.04
C TRP A 660 -17.08 -5.11 10.80
N MET A 661 -16.37 -5.95 11.54
CA MET A 661 -15.12 -5.58 12.21
C MET A 661 -14.02 -6.53 11.76
N PHE A 662 -12.92 -5.97 11.29
CA PHE A 662 -11.71 -6.69 10.91
C PHE A 662 -10.54 -6.21 11.75
N ARG A 663 -9.54 -7.07 11.94
CA ARG A 663 -8.29 -6.75 12.62
C ARG A 663 -7.12 -6.94 11.69
N VAL A 664 -6.29 -5.91 11.59
CA VAL A 664 -5.01 -5.98 10.88
C VAL A 664 -4.03 -6.76 11.75
N ARG A 665 -3.54 -7.87 11.22
CA ARG A 665 -2.46 -8.65 11.81
C ARG A 665 -1.20 -8.40 11.01
N GLN A 666 -0.32 -7.57 11.57
CA GLN A 666 0.98 -7.20 11.00
C GLN A 666 2.04 -7.21 12.11
N HIS A 667 3.32 -7.18 11.77
CA HIS A 667 4.39 -7.18 12.77
C HIS A 667 4.20 -5.95 13.68
N ALA A 668 4.17 -6.15 15.00
CA ALA A 668 4.19 -5.03 15.92
C ALA A 668 5.52 -4.30 15.73
N VAL A 669 5.50 -3.16 15.04
CA VAL A 669 6.58 -2.19 15.17
C VAL A 669 6.45 -1.67 16.60
N MET A 670 7.28 -2.16 17.51
CA MET A 670 7.45 -1.47 18.78
C MET A 670 8.05 -0.11 18.44
N VAL A 671 7.19 0.91 18.32
CA VAL A 671 7.64 2.29 18.36
C VAL A 671 8.39 2.43 19.69
N PRO A 672 9.68 2.82 19.68
CA PRO A 672 10.37 3.07 20.94
C PRO A 672 9.60 4.14 21.69
N SER A 673 9.17 3.80 22.92
CA SER A 673 8.53 4.71 23.86
C SER A 673 9.35 5.95 24.15
#